data_AF-A0A0L8H3C6-F1
#
_entry.id   AF-A0A0L8H3C6-F1
#
_cell.length_a   1.000
_cell.length_b   1.000
_cell.length_c   1.000
_cell.angle_alpha   90.00
_cell.angle_beta   90.00
_cell.angle_gamma   90.00
#
_symmetry.space_group_name_H-M   'P 1'
#
loop_
_entity.id
_entity.type
_entity.pdbx_description
1 polymer ?
#
loop_
_entity_poly.entity_id
_entity_poly.type
_entity_poly.pdbx_seq_one_letter_code
_entity_poly.pdbx_strand_id
1 'polypeptide(L)'
;MAESSIGQNVRTLEGHAAMSMKRTGPDDLRWIEIQNTTFKNWVNEQLPDESAVSDLETGLANGIKLIALVEALQSKPIGRKICKNPLNQHQYLENLSIALDAIRKDKVKLVNIGAEDIVEGNLKLILGLIWHLILRYQIGKTKFPPKKMMLIWLQYALPKCSIKNFSSSWNDGVALHALIEFCRPGTCPNWEKLDPNKKLENCTNAMNIAKDIFDIPLVVRPEDLASPHLDELSGMTYLSYYMKQDSPGYYATLDRVKKLLHKNDIHNFTTDWNDGQLVCEMVNATGGNITNTNGTYEEVLTKGLNAGKLMSIQPTISAKEMAQEKEEHLGIMAYAVKYLDKVPTVPESEKVTLTAQLDKVHVGNETKCKLAILDQSVNLKDVKVEVNGPNSQLPVQMNWSGQTAEVNFTPKEIGKHKISVLYDEDHISGSPFNINVFDPSQVEIYGLEGGTVGKELSFKADYSRAGKGDFDCSITHDGHQVPIHSTSIGNAKQEVKFVPQGAGVYKIQGLFNNVEIKGSPYTLEIVDSNMVSVSGAGLELVPINKTASFSILTKGAGGGEVKVNISCDYIVNVTNQAGHVKGSPFICKAYDASKVKVRNMPPFCKPDKLVEFKIDASEAGQGNLEIELNGKRDDCNIRNLGNQIFAASFKPANQPIQKVKMFFNKEHVEGSPWKIETIKPDSFTVQEASNKLIHVNEPATCTFLGPKSHLPDVDIKVHSTYKAEFNFQGIKLKNSPQIFKVYNPSAIILSEIPKLSAVGNKEEFTIDVSKSGDGKLKIKLNKGELENKVTTISNSLYGVSFVPKKPGPVEIDLTFNDRPIKGKLTSMFYVQNMFRQGCVVNELTLQLWGLGLSPSVLHLRQVSSITL
;
A
#
# COMPACT_ATOMS: atom_id res chain seq x y z
N MET A 1 68.19 113.28 1.04
CA MET A 1 67.40 112.69 -0.07
C MET A 1 67.49 111.18 0.05
N ALA A 2 66.62 110.42 -0.61
CA ALA A 2 66.51 108.97 -0.38
C ALA A 2 67.23 108.14 -1.46
N GLU A 3 67.82 107.03 -1.04
CA GLU A 3 68.01 105.84 -1.87
C GLU A 3 67.28 104.68 -1.20
N SER A 4 66.58 103.87 -1.97
CA SER A 4 65.61 102.89 -1.48
C SER A 4 66.11 101.45 -1.63
N SER A 5 66.27 100.75 -0.51
CA SER A 5 66.65 99.32 -0.50
C SER A 5 65.52 98.44 -1.06
N ILE A 6 65.78 97.73 -2.15
CA ILE A 6 64.83 96.81 -2.79
C ILE A 6 64.93 95.44 -2.11
N GLY A 7 63.86 95.01 -1.43
CA GLY A 7 63.69 93.64 -0.95
C GLY A 7 62.63 92.90 -1.77
N GLN A 8 63.02 91.86 -2.51
CA GLN A 8 62.07 91.02 -3.26
C GLN A 8 61.41 89.98 -2.35
N ASN A 9 60.07 89.95 -2.35
CA ASN A 9 59.29 88.99 -1.57
C ASN A 9 59.01 87.72 -2.37
N VAL A 10 59.35 86.55 -1.82
CA VAL A 10 58.94 85.25 -2.36
C VAL A 10 57.52 84.93 -1.90
N ARG A 11 56.68 84.40 -2.80
CA ARG A 11 55.32 83.90 -2.49
C ARG A 11 55.17 82.47 -2.98
N THR A 12 54.58 81.61 -2.16
CA THR A 12 54.07 80.28 -2.53
C THR A 12 52.54 80.26 -2.38
N LEU A 13 51.86 79.42 -3.16
CA LEU A 13 50.41 79.46 -3.33
C LEU A 13 49.61 78.69 -2.24
N GLU A 14 50.29 78.06 -1.29
CA GLU A 14 49.69 77.50 -0.08
C GLU A 14 50.19 78.28 1.14
N GLY A 15 49.28 79.02 1.78
CA GLY A 15 49.62 80.01 2.79
C GLY A 15 49.84 79.44 4.18
N HIS A 16 51.08 79.07 4.50
CA HIS A 16 51.61 79.18 5.86
C HIS A 16 52.91 79.99 5.80
N ALA A 17 52.88 81.20 6.36
CA ALA A 17 54.06 82.05 6.39
C ALA A 17 55.05 81.55 7.43
N ALA A 18 56.28 81.25 7.02
CA ALA A 18 57.40 81.21 7.95
C ALA A 18 57.60 82.64 8.49
N MET A 19 57.21 82.88 9.76
CA MET A 19 57.38 84.18 10.39
C MET A 19 58.85 84.63 10.35
N SER A 20 59.08 85.92 10.13
CA SER A 20 60.43 86.48 10.15
C SER A 20 60.98 86.47 11.58
N MET A 21 62.06 85.73 11.79
CA MET A 21 62.67 85.54 13.10
C MET A 21 63.28 86.84 13.63
N LYS A 22 62.55 87.52 14.54
CA LYS A 22 63.14 88.40 15.55
C LYS A 22 63.23 87.62 16.86
N ARG A 23 64.31 87.84 17.61
CA ARG A 23 64.58 87.12 18.88
C ARG A 23 63.51 87.43 19.93
N THR A 24 62.76 86.42 20.36
CA THR A 24 61.85 86.44 21.52
C THR A 24 62.09 85.20 22.40
N GLY A 25 61.23 84.94 23.38
CA GLY A 25 61.56 84.21 24.62
C GLY A 25 61.61 82.67 24.53
N PRO A 26 61.95 81.98 25.64
CA PRO A 26 62.09 80.52 25.67
C PRO A 26 60.84 79.75 25.20
N ASP A 27 59.65 80.22 25.58
CA ASP A 27 58.38 79.55 25.25
C ASP A 27 58.04 79.58 23.73
N ASP A 28 58.62 80.53 22.97
CA ASP A 28 58.45 80.61 21.51
C ASP A 28 59.24 79.51 20.74
N LEU A 29 60.17 78.81 21.42
CA LEU A 29 61.03 77.79 20.81
C LEU A 29 60.54 76.36 21.07
N ARG A 30 59.70 76.13 22.09
CA ARG A 30 59.32 74.77 22.54
C ARG A 30 58.65 73.91 21.46
N TRP A 31 57.95 74.50 20.50
CA TRP A 31 57.37 73.76 19.37
C TRP A 31 58.45 73.19 18.42
N ILE A 32 59.61 73.85 18.33
CA ILE A 32 60.77 73.37 17.56
C ILE A 32 61.41 72.17 18.26
N GLU A 33 61.48 72.19 19.59
CA GLU A 33 61.97 71.05 20.39
C GLU A 33 61.08 69.81 20.23
N ILE A 34 59.75 70.02 20.23
CA ILE A 34 58.74 68.99 19.96
C ILE A 34 58.91 68.43 18.54
N GLN A 35 59.05 69.30 17.54
CA GLN A 35 59.21 68.88 16.13
C GLN A 35 60.53 68.16 15.89
N ASN A 36 61.64 68.65 16.45
CA ASN A 36 62.95 68.01 16.38
C ASN A 36 62.92 66.62 17.03
N THR A 37 62.35 66.51 18.22
CA THR A 37 62.19 65.22 18.92
C THR A 37 61.32 64.26 18.10
N THR A 38 60.18 64.74 17.59
CA THR A 38 59.24 63.92 16.81
C THR A 38 59.83 63.42 15.50
N PHE A 39 60.47 64.29 14.73
CA PHE A 39 61.08 63.95 13.45
C PHE A 39 62.31 63.05 13.64
N LYS A 40 63.09 63.24 14.72
CA LYS A 40 64.18 62.34 15.07
C LYS A 40 63.69 60.94 15.44
N ASN A 41 62.66 60.84 16.27
CA ASN A 41 62.08 59.56 16.65
C ASN A 41 61.48 58.85 15.43
N TRP A 42 60.83 59.59 14.52
CA TRP A 42 60.37 59.05 13.23
C TRP A 42 61.52 58.56 12.34
N VAL A 43 62.63 59.30 12.23
CA VAL A 43 63.82 58.85 11.49
C VAL A 43 64.39 57.55 12.09
N ASN A 44 64.41 57.44 13.42
CA ASN A 44 64.88 56.24 14.11
C ASN A 44 63.95 55.04 13.88
N GLU A 45 62.64 55.26 13.84
CA GLU A 45 61.64 54.23 13.48
C GLU A 45 61.82 53.67 12.06
N GLN A 46 62.51 54.40 11.17
CA GLN A 46 62.83 53.92 9.81
C GLN A 46 64.23 53.29 9.69
N LEU A 47 64.99 53.19 10.79
CA LEU A 47 66.39 52.75 10.82
C LEU A 47 66.59 51.57 11.79
N PRO A 48 67.55 50.66 11.52
CA PRO A 48 67.98 49.70 12.53
C PRO A 48 68.60 50.40 13.75
N ASP A 49 68.49 49.81 14.94
CA ASP A 49 69.00 50.36 16.21
C ASP A 49 70.47 50.82 16.12
N GLU A 50 71.33 50.04 15.47
CA GLU A 50 72.76 50.36 15.26
C GLU A 50 72.99 51.68 14.49
N SER A 51 72.00 52.12 13.71
CA SER A 51 72.02 53.35 12.92
C SER A 51 71.29 54.53 13.59
N ALA A 52 70.68 54.35 14.76
CA ALA A 52 69.84 55.37 15.40
C ALA A 52 70.51 56.75 15.53
N VAL A 53 69.75 57.81 15.25
CA VAL A 53 70.15 59.21 15.29
C VAL A 53 69.89 59.78 16.69
N SER A 54 70.94 60.24 17.37
CA SER A 54 70.87 60.90 18.67
C SER A 54 70.43 62.37 18.58
N ASP A 55 70.87 63.05 17.52
CA ASP A 55 70.63 64.44 17.16
C ASP A 55 70.57 64.57 15.63
N LEU A 56 69.62 65.37 15.11
CA LEU A 56 69.43 65.59 13.67
C LEU A 56 70.44 66.58 13.06
N GLU A 57 70.96 67.54 13.83
CA GLU A 57 71.90 68.56 13.31
C GLU A 57 73.25 67.93 12.93
N THR A 58 73.79 67.08 13.81
CA THR A 58 75.08 66.41 13.61
C THR A 58 74.95 65.00 13.03
N GLY A 59 73.88 64.26 13.36
CA GLY A 59 73.77 62.83 13.05
C GLY A 59 73.57 62.48 11.57
N LEU A 60 73.11 63.44 10.75
CA LEU A 60 72.94 63.28 9.30
C LEU A 60 74.12 63.83 8.48
N ALA A 61 75.01 64.64 9.09
CA ALA A 61 76.00 65.48 8.41
C ALA A 61 77.01 64.72 7.53
N ASN A 62 77.27 63.43 7.78
CA ASN A 62 78.19 62.61 6.96
C ASN A 62 77.51 61.86 5.79
N GLY A 63 76.19 62.00 5.65
CA GLY A 63 75.35 61.40 4.63
C GLY A 63 75.04 59.91 4.80
N ILE A 64 75.74 59.15 5.64
CA ILE A 64 75.52 57.69 5.79
C ILE A 64 74.12 57.37 6.31
N LYS A 65 73.71 58.03 7.39
CA LYS A 65 72.38 57.80 7.99
C LYS A 65 71.24 58.34 7.12
N LEU A 66 71.47 59.40 6.34
CA LEU A 66 70.50 59.88 5.36
C LEU A 66 70.37 58.91 4.17
N ILE A 67 71.47 58.30 3.70
CA ILE A 67 71.43 57.23 2.69
C ILE A 67 70.62 56.04 3.21
N ALA A 68 70.94 55.53 4.40
CA ALA A 68 70.23 54.39 5.00
C ALA A 68 68.72 54.66 5.16
N LEU A 69 68.35 55.87 5.60
CA LEU A 69 66.96 56.31 5.70
C LEU A 69 66.26 56.30 4.33
N VAL A 70 66.92 56.79 3.27
CA VAL A 70 66.34 56.78 1.92
C VAL A 70 66.25 55.36 1.34
N GLU A 71 67.25 54.51 1.59
CA GLU A 71 67.23 53.10 1.17
C GLU A 71 66.08 52.31 1.83
N ALA A 72 65.80 52.57 3.12
CA ALA A 72 64.65 52.03 3.83
C ALA A 72 63.31 52.56 3.25
N LEU A 73 63.15 53.88 3.15
CA LEU A 73 61.92 54.53 2.65
C LEU A 73 61.59 54.19 1.19
N GLN A 74 62.60 53.95 0.34
CA GLN A 74 62.42 53.53 -1.04
C GLN A 74 62.38 52.00 -1.23
N SER A 75 62.59 51.23 -0.15
CA SER A 75 62.79 49.78 -0.11
C SER A 75 63.83 49.27 -1.14
N LYS A 76 64.86 50.07 -1.44
CA LYS A 76 65.79 49.85 -2.56
C LYS A 76 67.19 50.40 -2.25
N PRO A 77 68.27 49.65 -2.51
CA PRO A 77 69.63 50.15 -2.33
C PRO A 77 70.00 51.20 -3.39
N ILE A 78 70.71 52.25 -3.00
CA ILE A 78 71.19 53.31 -3.90
C ILE A 78 72.50 52.85 -4.53
N GLY A 79 72.40 52.23 -5.71
CA GLY A 79 73.53 51.62 -6.46
C GLY A 79 74.62 52.55 -7.01
N ARG A 80 74.95 53.66 -6.35
CA ARG A 80 76.17 54.46 -6.57
C ARG A 80 77.29 53.99 -5.63
N LYS A 81 78.54 54.40 -5.88
CA LYS A 81 79.66 54.18 -4.95
C LYS A 81 79.50 55.10 -3.73
N ILE A 82 78.97 54.58 -2.63
CA ILE A 82 78.83 55.29 -1.36
C ILE A 82 80.16 55.26 -0.60
N CYS A 83 80.62 56.41 -0.09
CA CYS A 83 81.82 56.49 0.74
C CYS A 83 81.49 56.08 2.18
N LYS A 84 81.51 54.77 2.47
CA LYS A 84 81.04 54.17 3.74
C LYS A 84 81.71 54.74 5.01
N ASN A 85 83.01 55.04 4.93
CA ASN A 85 83.80 55.60 6.03
C ASN A 85 84.34 56.98 5.61
N PRO A 86 83.50 58.03 5.56
CA PRO A 86 83.92 59.33 5.07
C PRO A 86 84.73 60.07 6.14
N LEU A 87 85.85 60.67 5.73
CA LEU A 87 86.84 61.30 6.61
C LEU A 87 86.93 62.83 6.45
N ASN A 88 86.27 63.39 5.43
CA ASN A 88 86.34 64.82 5.11
C ASN A 88 85.02 65.33 4.52
N GLN A 89 84.87 66.66 4.54
CA GLN A 89 83.66 67.36 4.09
C GLN A 89 83.30 67.09 2.62
N HIS A 90 84.28 66.87 1.73
CA HIS A 90 83.99 66.52 0.33
C HIS A 90 83.27 65.16 0.23
N GLN A 91 83.69 64.17 1.02
CA GLN A 91 83.04 62.86 1.08
C GLN A 91 81.65 62.92 1.74
N TYR A 92 81.43 63.85 2.68
CA TYR A 92 80.11 64.14 3.24
C TYR A 92 79.17 64.69 2.16
N LEU A 93 79.60 65.74 1.44
CA LEU A 93 78.84 66.38 0.36
C LEU A 93 78.53 65.39 -0.79
N GLU A 94 79.45 64.48 -1.12
CA GLU A 94 79.22 63.41 -2.10
C GLU A 94 78.12 62.43 -1.64
N ASN A 95 78.22 61.88 -0.42
CA ASN A 95 77.20 61.00 0.15
C ASN A 95 75.82 61.69 0.24
N LEU A 96 75.77 62.93 0.71
CA LEU A 96 74.54 63.72 0.82
C LEU A 96 73.92 64.01 -0.56
N SER A 97 74.74 64.36 -1.55
CA SER A 97 74.28 64.55 -2.93
C SER A 97 73.67 63.28 -3.53
N ILE A 98 74.22 62.11 -3.19
CA ILE A 98 73.69 60.80 -3.59
C ILE A 98 72.29 60.56 -2.99
N ALA A 99 72.08 60.86 -1.71
CA ALA A 99 70.77 60.74 -1.06
C ALA A 99 69.75 61.75 -1.61
N LEU A 100 70.11 63.03 -1.74
CA LEU A 100 69.23 64.08 -2.25
C LEU A 100 68.82 63.81 -3.72
N ASP A 101 69.71 63.25 -4.55
CA ASP A 101 69.36 62.78 -5.89
C ASP A 101 68.35 61.62 -5.90
N ALA A 102 68.46 60.68 -4.97
CA ALA A 102 67.49 59.59 -4.84
C ALA A 102 66.10 60.11 -4.41
N ILE A 103 66.08 61.07 -3.47
CA ILE A 103 64.86 61.76 -3.02
C ILE A 103 64.20 62.55 -4.16
N ARG A 104 64.99 63.26 -4.99
CA ARG A 104 64.50 64.00 -6.18
C ARG A 104 63.85 63.07 -7.22
N LYS A 105 64.43 61.89 -7.47
CA LYS A 105 63.91 60.92 -8.46
C LYS A 105 62.50 60.44 -8.11
N ASP A 106 62.22 60.26 -6.83
CA ASP A 106 60.88 59.89 -6.32
C ASP A 106 59.90 61.08 -6.25
N LYS A 107 60.23 62.20 -6.91
CA LYS A 107 59.42 63.41 -7.09
C LYS A 107 59.12 64.19 -5.80
N VAL A 108 59.94 64.01 -4.76
CA VAL A 108 59.87 64.82 -3.54
C VAL A 108 60.40 66.24 -3.85
N LYS A 109 59.65 67.25 -3.43
CA LYS A 109 60.05 68.66 -3.58
C LYS A 109 61.08 69.02 -2.50
N LEU A 110 62.35 69.09 -2.88
CA LEU A 110 63.39 69.68 -2.05
C LEU A 110 63.35 71.20 -2.19
N VAL A 111 62.81 71.88 -1.17
CA VAL A 111 62.69 73.35 -1.13
C VAL A 111 63.88 73.93 -0.39
N ASN A 112 64.77 74.61 -1.13
CA ASN A 112 65.91 75.38 -0.60
C ASN A 112 66.81 74.61 0.37
N ILE A 113 67.18 73.37 0.03
CA ILE A 113 68.16 72.57 0.79
C ILE A 113 69.19 71.91 -0.14
N GLY A 114 70.47 72.16 0.13
CA GLY A 114 71.64 71.54 -0.49
C GLY A 114 72.22 70.40 0.36
N ALA A 115 73.43 69.96 0.01
CA ALA A 115 74.19 69.05 0.86
C ALA A 115 74.93 69.84 1.97
N GLU A 116 75.31 71.06 1.64
CA GLU A 116 76.00 72.05 2.46
C GLU A 116 75.21 72.34 3.75
N ASP A 117 73.92 72.65 3.61
CA ASP A 117 73.00 72.91 4.73
C ASP A 117 72.92 71.75 5.74
N ILE A 118 73.14 70.51 5.30
CA ILE A 118 73.08 69.31 6.14
C ILE A 118 74.43 69.05 6.80
N VAL A 119 75.55 69.41 6.16
CA VAL A 119 76.88 69.39 6.80
C VAL A 119 77.00 70.48 7.86
N GLU A 120 76.44 71.67 7.59
CA GLU A 120 76.43 72.82 8.50
C GLU A 120 75.40 72.69 9.64
N GLY A 121 74.60 71.61 9.66
CA GLY A 121 73.65 71.32 10.72
C GLY A 121 72.45 72.27 10.77
N ASN A 122 72.00 72.81 9.63
CA ASN A 122 70.90 73.78 9.57
C ASN A 122 69.55 73.13 9.91
N LEU A 123 69.25 73.02 11.21
CA LEU A 123 68.07 72.33 11.76
C LEU A 123 66.78 72.69 11.03
N LYS A 124 66.55 73.97 10.72
CA LYS A 124 65.32 74.43 10.06
C LYS A 124 65.13 73.82 8.67
N LEU A 125 66.22 73.64 7.91
CA LEU A 125 66.17 72.98 6.61
C LEU A 125 66.13 71.46 6.76
N ILE A 126 66.85 70.90 7.73
CA ILE A 126 66.83 69.46 8.04
C ILE A 126 65.41 69.00 8.44
N LEU A 127 64.72 69.72 9.34
CA LEU A 127 63.32 69.43 9.68
C LEU A 127 62.40 69.60 8.45
N GLY A 128 62.67 70.61 7.62
CA GLY A 128 61.99 70.78 6.32
C GLY A 128 62.16 69.57 5.40
N LEU A 129 63.35 68.98 5.32
CA LEU A 129 63.64 67.76 4.57
C LEU A 129 62.87 66.56 5.14
N ILE A 130 63.00 66.29 6.45
CA ILE A 130 62.34 65.14 7.09
C ILE A 130 60.81 65.24 6.97
N TRP A 131 60.22 66.43 7.09
CA TRP A 131 58.79 66.62 6.81
C TRP A 131 58.38 66.19 5.40
N HIS A 132 59.15 66.56 4.37
CA HIS A 132 58.84 66.15 2.99
C HIS A 132 59.02 64.64 2.76
N LEU A 133 59.84 63.94 3.58
CA LEU A 133 59.93 62.48 3.58
C LEU A 133 58.70 61.85 4.26
N ILE A 134 58.32 62.30 5.47
CA ILE A 134 57.10 61.89 6.18
C ILE A 134 55.88 62.03 5.26
N LEU A 135 55.74 63.20 4.62
CA LEU A 135 54.66 63.51 3.70
C LEU A 135 54.58 62.53 2.53
N ARG A 136 55.74 62.18 1.94
CA ARG A 136 55.82 61.32 0.75
C ARG A 136 55.58 59.84 1.05
N TYR A 137 56.24 59.32 2.08
CA TYR A 137 56.39 57.87 2.30
C TYR A 137 55.47 57.34 3.40
N GLN A 138 55.05 58.18 4.37
CA GLN A 138 54.11 57.76 5.41
C GLN A 138 52.68 58.25 5.18
N ILE A 139 52.49 59.54 4.84
CA ILE A 139 51.13 60.11 4.70
C ILE A 139 50.49 59.71 3.38
N GLY A 140 51.24 59.76 2.27
CA GLY A 140 50.83 59.21 0.97
C GLY A 140 51.01 60.18 -0.19
N LYS A 141 50.71 59.70 -1.41
CA LYS A 141 51.08 60.35 -2.67
C LYS A 141 50.00 61.28 -3.26
N THR A 142 49.24 61.95 -2.41
CA THR A 142 48.11 62.78 -2.85
C THR A 142 48.52 64.03 -3.65
N LYS A 143 47.66 64.42 -4.61
CA LYS A 143 47.71 65.74 -5.28
C LYS A 143 47.13 66.86 -4.43
N PHE A 144 46.35 66.54 -3.40
CA PHE A 144 45.64 67.50 -2.57
C PHE A 144 46.42 67.82 -1.29
N PRO A 145 46.08 68.90 -0.56
CA PRO A 145 46.69 69.18 0.73
C PRO A 145 46.45 68.01 1.71
N PRO A 146 47.47 67.23 2.13
CA PRO A 146 47.25 65.99 2.88
C PRO A 146 46.55 66.26 4.23
N LYS A 147 46.91 67.39 4.84
CA LYS A 147 46.27 67.98 6.02
C LYS A 147 44.74 68.07 5.90
N LYS A 148 44.21 68.42 4.72
CA LYS A 148 42.77 68.54 4.48
C LYS A 148 42.10 67.16 4.49
N MET A 149 42.67 66.18 3.81
CA MET A 149 42.08 64.83 3.74
C MET A 149 42.19 64.11 5.07
N MET A 150 43.32 64.25 5.77
CA MET A 150 43.47 63.74 7.14
C MET A 150 42.43 64.36 8.08
N LEU A 151 42.25 65.68 8.06
CA LEU A 151 41.32 66.38 8.95
C LEU A 151 39.87 65.98 8.67
N ILE A 152 39.48 65.86 7.39
CA ILE A 152 38.16 65.37 6.99
C ILE A 152 37.93 63.96 7.55
N TRP A 153 38.87 63.03 7.39
CA TRP A 153 38.66 61.68 7.90
C TRP A 153 38.55 61.66 9.43
N LEU A 154 39.41 62.38 10.15
CA LEU A 154 39.35 62.45 11.62
C LEU A 154 38.02 63.05 12.10
N GLN A 155 37.49 64.07 11.43
CA GLN A 155 36.21 64.70 11.77
C GLN A 155 35.00 63.78 11.58
N TYR A 156 34.98 62.97 10.51
CA TYR A 156 33.86 62.07 10.21
C TYR A 156 34.01 60.69 10.86
N ALA A 157 35.22 60.26 11.21
CA ALA A 157 35.46 59.07 12.04
C ALA A 157 35.07 59.34 13.51
N LEU A 158 35.26 60.59 13.99
CA LEU A 158 35.05 61.01 15.37
C LEU A 158 34.04 62.17 15.47
N PRO A 159 32.78 62.02 14.98
CA PRO A 159 31.82 63.14 14.86
C PRO A 159 31.43 63.77 16.21
N LYS A 160 31.60 63.03 17.32
CA LYS A 160 31.42 63.53 18.70
C LYS A 160 32.59 64.39 19.20
N CYS A 161 33.76 64.36 18.55
CA CYS A 161 34.95 65.11 18.96
C CYS A 161 35.07 66.43 18.16
N SER A 162 35.42 67.53 18.81
CA SER A 162 35.53 68.85 18.15
C SER A 162 36.88 69.04 17.41
N ILE A 163 37.27 68.08 16.57
CA ILE A 163 38.55 68.07 15.86
C ILE A 163 38.60 69.22 14.85
N LYS A 164 39.56 70.15 15.03
CA LYS A 164 39.73 71.35 14.18
C LYS A 164 41.13 71.47 13.58
N ASN A 165 42.11 70.79 14.17
CA ASN A 165 43.53 70.90 13.86
C ASN A 165 44.29 69.62 14.31
N PHE A 166 45.60 69.59 14.13
CA PHE A 166 46.47 68.47 14.53
C PHE A 166 47.25 68.75 15.83
N SER A 167 47.19 70.00 16.30
CA SER A 167 47.73 70.50 17.55
C SER A 167 46.69 70.41 18.69
N SER A 168 46.06 71.53 19.04
CA SER A 168 45.30 71.67 20.28
C SER A 168 44.04 70.81 20.41
N SER A 169 43.51 70.24 19.32
CA SER A 169 42.40 69.27 19.33
C SER A 169 42.75 67.92 19.99
N TRP A 170 44.03 67.67 20.27
CA TRP A 170 44.53 66.37 20.75
C TRP A 170 45.15 66.46 22.16
N ASN A 171 45.37 67.66 22.69
CA ASN A 171 46.09 67.87 23.96
C ASN A 171 45.39 67.30 25.20
N ASP A 172 44.09 67.00 25.15
CA ASP A 172 43.36 66.41 26.28
C ASP A 172 43.37 64.87 26.30
N GLY A 173 43.90 64.24 25.25
CA GLY A 173 43.92 62.78 25.08
C GLY A 173 42.54 62.13 24.88
N VAL A 174 41.43 62.87 24.96
CA VAL A 174 40.06 62.34 24.81
C VAL A 174 39.83 61.94 23.35
N ALA A 175 40.22 62.83 22.42
CA ALA A 175 40.20 62.55 20.99
C ALA A 175 41.03 61.31 20.60
N LEU A 176 42.14 61.03 21.29
CA LEU A 176 42.98 59.88 21.00
C LEU A 176 42.36 58.56 21.51
N HIS A 177 41.72 58.56 22.68
CA HIS A 177 40.92 57.41 23.13
C HIS A 177 39.74 57.14 22.18
N ALA A 178 39.09 58.18 21.67
CA ALA A 178 38.03 58.07 20.67
C ALA A 178 38.55 57.46 19.35
N LEU A 179 39.74 57.86 18.90
CA LEU A 179 40.41 57.29 17.72
C LEU A 179 40.74 55.80 17.91
N ILE A 180 41.20 55.41 19.10
CA ILE A 180 41.47 54.01 19.45
C ILE A 180 40.18 53.18 19.45
N GLU A 181 39.09 53.70 20.05
CA GLU A 181 37.77 53.05 20.04
C GLU A 181 37.19 52.96 18.61
N PHE A 182 37.42 53.95 17.75
CA PHE A 182 37.08 53.85 16.34
C PHE A 182 37.87 52.72 15.67
N CYS A 183 39.18 52.65 15.89
CA CYS A 183 40.05 51.63 15.28
C CYS A 183 39.75 50.21 15.77
N ARG A 184 39.38 50.04 17.04
CA ARG A 184 38.98 48.75 17.62
C ARG A 184 37.93 48.97 18.73
N PRO A 185 36.63 48.82 18.41
CA PRO A 185 35.56 48.97 19.40
C PRO A 185 35.73 48.03 20.61
N GLY A 186 35.36 48.52 21.78
CA GLY A 186 35.54 47.83 23.07
C GLY A 186 36.91 48.03 23.71
N THR A 187 37.81 48.83 23.12
CA THR A 187 39.16 49.10 23.66
C THR A 187 39.15 50.26 24.66
N CYS A 188 38.44 51.34 24.32
CA CYS A 188 38.30 52.56 25.13
C CYS A 188 36.81 52.94 25.34
N PRO A 189 35.91 52.02 25.74
CA PRO A 189 34.46 52.21 25.64
C PRO A 189 33.86 53.27 26.57
N ASN A 190 34.67 53.88 27.46
CA ASN A 190 34.26 54.98 28.34
C ASN A 190 34.97 56.32 28.01
N TRP A 191 35.55 56.46 26.80
CA TRP A 191 36.29 57.67 26.41
C TRP A 191 35.49 58.97 26.57
N GLU A 192 34.18 58.94 26.33
CA GLU A 192 33.25 60.08 26.51
C GLU A 192 33.12 60.57 27.98
N LYS A 193 33.66 59.83 28.95
CA LYS A 193 33.61 60.13 30.39
C LYS A 193 34.96 60.52 30.98
N LEU A 194 36.01 60.62 30.15
CA LEU A 194 37.34 61.05 30.60
C LEU A 194 37.32 62.54 30.96
N ASP A 195 38.04 62.92 32.01
CA ASP A 195 38.23 64.31 32.40
C ASP A 195 39.24 65.00 31.47
N PRO A 196 38.87 66.02 30.67
CA PRO A 196 39.79 66.70 29.76
C PRO A 196 40.91 67.48 30.48
N ASN A 197 40.81 67.69 31.79
CA ASN A 197 41.86 68.33 32.59
C ASN A 197 43.04 67.38 32.85
N LYS A 198 42.82 66.05 32.84
CA LYS A 198 43.83 65.00 33.02
C LYS A 198 44.74 64.78 31.79
N LYS A 199 45.07 65.85 31.06
CA LYS A 199 45.78 65.87 29.77
C LYS A 199 46.90 64.84 29.62
N LEU A 200 47.92 64.92 30.48
CA LEU A 200 49.10 64.04 30.42
C LEU A 200 48.75 62.57 30.71
N GLU A 201 47.88 62.32 31.69
CA GLU A 201 47.43 60.97 32.07
C GLU A 201 46.63 60.34 30.92
N ASN A 202 45.71 61.09 30.32
CA ASN A 202 44.92 60.66 29.17
C ASN A 202 45.82 60.37 27.94
N CYS A 203 46.72 61.28 27.58
CA CYS A 203 47.67 61.08 26.48
C CYS A 203 48.57 59.86 26.73
N THR A 204 49.14 59.72 27.92
CA THR A 204 50.01 58.59 28.27
C THR A 204 49.28 57.25 28.17
N ASN A 205 48.05 57.18 28.72
CA ASN A 205 47.24 55.97 28.66
C ASN A 205 46.90 55.59 27.21
N ALA A 206 46.36 56.53 26.43
CA ALA A 206 45.99 56.28 25.03
C ALA A 206 47.20 55.91 24.15
N MET A 207 48.35 56.56 24.33
CA MET A 207 49.55 56.25 23.53
C MET A 207 50.16 54.90 23.89
N ASN A 208 50.11 54.49 25.16
CA ASN A 208 50.51 53.13 25.57
C ASN A 208 49.55 52.08 24.98
N ILE A 209 48.23 52.28 25.10
CA ILE A 209 47.21 51.40 24.49
C ILE A 209 47.42 51.29 22.97
N ALA A 210 47.72 52.41 22.30
CA ALA A 210 47.98 52.43 20.86
C ALA A 210 49.24 51.63 20.48
N LYS A 211 50.31 51.73 21.27
CA LYS A 211 51.51 50.91 21.09
C LYS A 211 51.20 49.43 21.30
N ASP A 212 50.62 49.08 22.44
CA ASP A 212 50.45 47.68 22.87
C ASP A 212 49.42 46.90 22.03
N ILE A 213 48.45 47.59 21.41
CA ILE A 213 47.35 46.95 20.64
C ILE A 213 47.52 47.08 19.12
N PHE A 214 48.20 48.13 18.64
CA PHE A 214 48.31 48.44 17.21
C PHE A 214 49.75 48.56 16.69
N ASP A 215 50.76 48.38 17.53
CA ASP A 215 52.18 48.60 17.21
C ASP A 215 52.45 50.01 16.66
N ILE A 216 51.76 51.02 17.24
CA ILE A 216 51.95 52.43 16.88
C ILE A 216 53.13 53.00 17.69
N PRO A 217 54.20 53.47 17.04
CA PRO A 217 55.40 53.94 17.73
C PRO A 217 55.21 55.32 18.35
N LEU A 218 55.89 55.53 19.49
CA LEU A 218 55.86 56.77 20.28
C LEU A 218 56.76 57.85 19.67
N VAL A 219 56.53 58.19 18.39
CA VAL A 219 57.31 59.23 17.70
C VAL A 219 57.14 60.59 18.37
N VAL A 220 55.91 60.96 18.75
CA VAL A 220 55.61 62.04 19.69
C VAL A 220 55.63 61.45 21.12
N ARG A 221 56.11 62.20 22.12
CA ARG A 221 56.05 61.80 23.53
C ARG A 221 54.70 62.21 24.17
N PRO A 222 54.17 61.49 25.17
CA PRO A 222 52.90 61.86 25.82
C PRO A 222 52.84 63.28 26.38
N GLU A 223 53.94 63.79 26.93
CA GLU A 223 54.07 65.17 27.42
C GLU A 223 54.12 66.22 26.31
N ASP A 224 54.54 65.83 25.10
CA ASP A 224 54.53 66.69 23.91
C ASP A 224 53.15 66.68 23.25
N LEU A 225 52.46 65.52 23.19
CA LEU A 225 51.09 65.43 22.70
C LEU A 225 50.12 66.23 23.60
N ALA A 226 50.32 66.20 24.91
CA ALA A 226 49.57 67.00 25.88
C ALA A 226 49.93 68.51 25.87
N SER A 227 51.00 68.91 25.18
CA SER A 227 51.54 70.28 25.21
C SER A 227 50.74 71.25 24.34
N PRO A 228 50.40 72.46 24.83
CA PRO A 228 49.80 73.51 24.00
C PRO A 228 50.76 74.05 22.93
N HIS A 229 52.04 73.66 22.96
CA HIS A 229 53.06 73.99 21.95
C HIS A 229 53.22 72.89 20.87
N LEU A 230 52.40 71.84 20.89
CA LEU A 230 52.38 70.82 19.83
C LEU A 230 52.10 71.48 18.47
N ASP A 231 52.98 71.29 17.49
CA ASP A 231 52.79 71.81 16.15
C ASP A 231 51.99 70.84 15.24
N GLU A 232 51.43 71.38 14.18
CA GLU A 232 50.59 70.63 13.24
C GLU A 232 51.36 69.49 12.52
N LEU A 233 52.67 69.63 12.31
CA LEU A 233 53.46 68.64 11.56
C LEU A 233 53.79 67.44 12.47
N SER A 234 54.16 67.68 13.72
CA SER A 234 54.32 66.61 14.73
C SER A 234 53.02 65.85 14.96
N GLY A 235 51.89 66.58 15.10
CA GLY A 235 50.56 65.98 15.23
C GLY A 235 50.17 65.11 14.02
N MET A 236 50.37 65.62 12.79
CA MET A 236 50.16 64.83 11.56
C MET A 236 51.11 63.62 11.46
N THR A 237 52.36 63.75 11.95
CA THR A 237 53.34 62.65 11.93
C THR A 237 52.90 61.48 12.81
N TYR A 238 52.45 61.74 14.04
CA TYR A 238 51.91 60.68 14.90
C TYR A 238 50.56 60.14 14.38
N LEU A 239 49.60 61.03 14.09
CA LEU A 239 48.24 60.60 13.72
C LEU A 239 48.18 59.86 12.36
N SER A 240 49.14 60.08 11.46
CA SER A 240 49.22 59.32 10.20
C SER A 240 49.52 57.83 10.36
N TYR A 241 50.03 57.36 11.51
CA TYR A 241 50.12 55.91 11.78
C TYR A 241 48.75 55.21 11.85
N TYR A 242 47.66 55.95 12.14
CA TYR A 242 46.29 55.45 12.07
C TYR A 242 45.66 55.54 10.67
N MET A 243 46.35 56.17 9.70
CA MET A 243 45.74 56.65 8.45
C MET A 243 46.53 56.30 7.18
N LYS A 244 47.77 55.85 7.31
CA LYS A 244 48.56 55.25 6.20
C LYS A 244 47.87 53.98 5.68
N GLN A 245 48.29 53.49 4.52
CA GLN A 245 47.81 52.18 4.04
C GLN A 245 48.14 51.09 5.09
N ASP A 246 47.27 50.08 5.21
CA ASP A 246 47.45 48.94 6.10
C ASP A 246 47.57 49.29 7.60
N SER A 247 46.93 50.40 8.00
CA SER A 247 46.86 50.90 9.38
C SER A 247 45.55 50.53 10.10
N PRO A 248 45.47 50.67 11.44
CA PRO A 248 44.25 50.38 12.19
C PRO A 248 43.02 51.18 11.72
N GLY A 249 43.17 52.49 11.50
CA GLY A 249 42.06 53.33 11.04
C GLY A 249 41.69 53.08 9.58
N TYR A 250 42.64 52.68 8.74
CA TYR A 250 42.38 52.19 7.38
C TYR A 250 41.48 50.95 7.42
N TYR A 251 41.90 49.88 8.11
CA TYR A 251 41.09 48.66 8.22
C TYR A 251 39.76 48.88 8.94
N ALA A 252 39.72 49.73 9.97
CA ALA A 252 38.49 50.05 10.70
C ALA A 252 37.50 50.92 9.90
N THR A 253 37.97 51.66 8.89
CA THR A 253 37.09 52.33 7.91
C THR A 253 36.61 51.30 6.88
N LEU A 254 37.50 50.42 6.41
CA LEU A 254 37.19 49.38 5.41
C LEU A 254 36.14 48.39 5.92
N ASP A 255 36.30 47.86 7.14
CA ASP A 255 35.35 46.98 7.81
C ASP A 255 33.96 47.60 7.97
N ARG A 256 33.88 48.90 8.29
CA ARG A 256 32.60 49.62 8.36
C ARG A 256 31.94 49.81 6.99
N VAL A 257 32.73 50.05 5.93
CA VAL A 257 32.21 50.07 4.55
C VAL A 257 31.69 48.69 4.14
N LYS A 258 32.43 47.60 4.42
CA LYS A 258 31.98 46.22 4.19
C LYS A 258 30.65 45.92 4.86
N LYS A 259 30.48 46.38 6.11
CA LYS A 259 29.24 46.22 6.88
C LYS A 259 28.07 47.05 6.34
N LEU A 260 28.33 48.28 5.90
CA LEU A 260 27.31 49.16 5.30
C LEU A 260 26.82 48.64 3.92
N LEU A 261 27.71 48.03 3.14
CA LEU A 261 27.38 47.48 1.81
C LEU A 261 27.07 45.99 1.79
N HIS A 262 27.10 45.32 2.94
CA HIS A 262 27.01 43.86 3.08
C HIS A 262 27.97 43.06 2.17
N LYS A 263 29.11 43.67 1.79
CA LYS A 263 30.10 43.13 0.84
C LYS A 263 31.43 42.82 1.53
N ASN A 264 31.98 41.64 1.30
CA ASN A 264 33.25 41.21 1.88
C ASN A 264 34.46 41.40 0.95
N ASP A 265 34.21 41.59 -0.34
CA ASP A 265 35.13 41.62 -1.49
C ASP A 265 35.80 42.99 -1.75
N ILE A 266 35.65 43.95 -0.84
CA ILE A 266 36.33 45.24 -0.88
C ILE A 266 37.68 45.10 -0.16
N HIS A 267 38.80 45.34 -0.82
CA HIS A 267 40.14 45.08 -0.29
C HIS A 267 40.92 46.36 0.04
N ASN A 268 40.65 47.46 -0.66
CA ASN A 268 41.40 48.71 -0.51
C ASN A 268 40.52 49.96 -0.68
N PHE A 269 41.13 51.12 -0.43
CA PHE A 269 40.63 52.45 -0.78
C PHE A 269 41.32 53.02 -2.03
N THR A 270 41.74 52.18 -2.99
CA THR A 270 42.29 52.62 -4.28
C THR A 270 41.57 51.92 -5.43
N THR A 271 42.18 50.88 -6.02
CA THR A 271 41.73 50.25 -7.27
C THR A 271 40.28 49.80 -7.27
N ASP A 272 39.75 49.40 -6.12
CA ASP A 272 38.40 48.85 -5.99
C ASP A 272 37.31 49.92 -6.13
N TRP A 273 37.68 51.20 -6.05
CA TRP A 273 36.79 52.35 -6.18
C TRP A 273 36.88 53.03 -7.55
N ASN A 274 37.89 52.69 -8.36
CA ASN A 274 38.19 53.35 -9.63
C ASN A 274 37.05 53.26 -10.65
N ASP A 275 36.17 52.25 -10.58
CA ASP A 275 35.05 52.08 -11.52
C ASP A 275 33.77 52.83 -11.14
N GLY A 276 33.70 53.36 -9.92
CA GLY A 276 32.57 54.09 -9.37
C GLY A 276 31.41 53.24 -8.84
N GLN A 277 31.44 51.91 -8.93
CA GLN A 277 30.33 51.08 -8.44
C GLN A 277 30.19 51.20 -6.92
N LEU A 278 31.28 51.07 -6.16
CA LEU A 278 31.27 51.28 -4.70
C LEU A 278 30.80 52.69 -4.31
N VAL A 279 31.09 53.73 -5.12
CA VAL A 279 30.61 55.09 -4.87
C VAL A 279 29.08 55.19 -5.05
N CYS A 280 28.52 54.50 -6.04
CA CYS A 280 27.08 54.43 -6.23
C CYS A 280 26.38 53.58 -5.16
N GLU A 281 26.98 52.47 -4.75
CA GLU A 281 26.46 51.60 -3.70
C GLU A 281 26.42 52.29 -2.32
N MET A 282 27.46 53.05 -1.97
CA MET A 282 27.50 53.85 -0.72
C MET A 282 26.39 54.92 -0.67
N VAL A 283 26.06 55.51 -1.83
CA VAL A 283 24.93 56.42 -1.98
C VAL A 283 23.61 55.69 -1.79
N ASN A 284 23.39 54.56 -2.47
CA ASN A 284 22.14 53.81 -2.39
C ASN A 284 21.90 53.24 -0.98
N ALA A 285 22.93 52.74 -0.30
CA ALA A 285 22.85 52.20 1.07
C ALA A 285 22.52 53.24 2.16
N THR A 286 22.54 54.54 1.83
CA THR A 286 22.31 55.64 2.79
C THR A 286 21.18 56.59 2.38
N GLY A 287 20.34 56.18 1.41
CA GLY A 287 19.10 56.88 1.04
C GLY A 287 19.13 57.65 -0.28
N GLY A 288 20.16 57.46 -1.10
CA GLY A 288 20.16 57.91 -2.50
C GLY A 288 19.51 56.89 -3.43
N ASN A 289 19.18 57.32 -4.66
CA ASN A 289 18.71 56.41 -5.71
C ASN A 289 19.54 56.61 -6.99
N ILE A 290 20.32 55.58 -7.36
CA ILE A 290 21.06 55.47 -8.61
C ILE A 290 20.76 54.11 -9.24
N THR A 291 19.94 54.11 -10.29
CA THR A 291 19.53 52.90 -11.04
C THR A 291 20.40 52.55 -12.25
N ASN A 292 21.18 53.49 -12.79
CA ASN A 292 21.92 53.30 -14.04
C ASN A 292 23.41 53.62 -13.90
N THR A 293 24.19 52.63 -13.47
CA THR A 293 25.66 52.69 -13.33
C THR A 293 26.43 52.26 -14.59
N ASN A 294 25.79 52.27 -15.78
CA ASN A 294 26.49 52.07 -17.05
C ASN A 294 27.26 53.34 -17.47
N GLY A 295 28.43 53.17 -18.08
CA GLY A 295 29.27 54.24 -18.62
C GLY A 295 30.76 53.91 -18.50
N THR A 296 31.60 54.89 -18.82
CA THR A 296 33.02 54.87 -18.42
C THR A 296 33.15 55.14 -16.91
N TYR A 297 34.29 54.74 -16.33
CA TYR A 297 34.60 54.94 -14.91
C TYR A 297 34.38 56.39 -14.43
N GLU A 298 34.83 57.38 -15.20
CA GLU A 298 34.67 58.81 -14.85
C GLU A 298 33.19 59.26 -14.89
N GLU A 299 32.36 58.68 -15.75
CA GLU A 299 30.92 58.96 -15.82
C GLU A 299 30.15 58.33 -14.64
N VAL A 300 30.45 57.07 -14.29
CA VAL A 300 29.84 56.37 -13.14
C VAL A 300 30.20 57.08 -11.84
N LEU A 301 31.49 57.40 -11.65
CA LEU A 301 31.96 58.22 -10.54
C LEU A 301 31.29 59.59 -10.51
N THR A 302 31.12 60.26 -11.67
CA THR A 302 30.44 61.56 -11.72
C THR A 302 28.97 61.47 -11.31
N LYS A 303 28.25 60.40 -11.67
CA LYS A 303 26.88 60.13 -11.18
C LYS A 303 26.87 59.98 -9.66
N GLY A 304 27.68 59.07 -9.12
CA GLY A 304 27.74 58.79 -7.68
C GLY A 304 28.17 59.99 -6.83
N LEU A 305 29.24 60.69 -7.21
CA LEU A 305 29.70 61.89 -6.50
C LEU A 305 28.71 63.06 -6.60
N ASN A 306 27.86 63.13 -7.63
CA ASN A 306 26.81 64.16 -7.72
C ASN A 306 25.58 63.80 -6.88
N ALA A 307 25.17 62.54 -6.83
CA ALA A 307 24.10 62.08 -5.94
C ALA A 307 24.49 62.26 -4.46
N GLY A 308 25.73 61.94 -4.09
CA GLY A 308 26.27 62.22 -2.76
C GLY A 308 26.16 63.70 -2.35
N LYS A 309 26.39 64.65 -3.28
CA LYS A 309 26.20 66.09 -3.01
C LYS A 309 24.74 66.45 -2.68
N LEU A 310 23.76 65.80 -3.32
CA LEU A 310 22.34 66.02 -3.01
C LEU A 310 22.02 65.58 -1.58
N MET A 311 22.69 64.52 -1.10
CA MET A 311 22.65 64.04 0.29
C MET A 311 23.54 64.86 1.24
N SER A 312 24.00 66.04 0.81
CA SER A 312 24.95 66.94 1.49
C SER A 312 26.36 66.37 1.73
N ILE A 313 26.71 65.23 1.14
CA ILE A 313 28.04 64.60 1.24
C ILE A 313 28.93 65.14 0.12
N GLN A 314 29.72 66.17 0.43
CA GLN A 314 30.64 66.78 -0.53
C GLN A 314 31.81 65.85 -0.86
N PRO A 315 32.20 65.70 -2.15
CA PRO A 315 33.36 64.91 -2.55
C PRO A 315 34.67 65.48 -1.97
N THR A 316 35.65 64.61 -1.76
CA THR A 316 37.02 64.98 -1.38
C THR A 316 37.89 65.23 -2.62
N ILE A 317 37.84 64.29 -3.57
CA ILE A 317 38.57 64.27 -4.85
C ILE A 317 37.59 64.23 -6.03
N SER A 318 38.03 64.51 -7.25
CA SER A 318 37.14 64.44 -8.43
C SER A 318 37.00 63.01 -8.98
N ALA A 319 35.95 62.78 -9.77
CA ALA A 319 35.73 61.52 -10.49
C ALA A 319 36.94 61.14 -11.37
N LYS A 320 37.56 62.12 -12.03
CA LYS A 320 38.72 61.92 -12.89
C LYS A 320 39.95 61.40 -12.15
N GLU A 321 40.17 61.88 -10.93
CA GLU A 321 41.31 61.45 -10.11
C GLU A 321 41.04 60.07 -9.51
N MET A 322 39.84 59.85 -8.96
CA MET A 322 39.42 58.55 -8.44
C MET A 322 39.46 57.44 -9.51
N ALA A 323 39.15 57.76 -10.76
CA ALA A 323 39.29 56.82 -11.89
C ALA A 323 40.75 56.46 -12.24
N GLN A 324 41.73 57.31 -11.92
CA GLN A 324 43.09 57.24 -12.46
C GLN A 324 44.18 56.91 -11.42
N GLU A 325 44.02 57.25 -10.15
CA GLU A 325 45.12 57.25 -9.17
C GLU A 325 45.13 56.03 -8.24
N LYS A 326 45.87 54.99 -8.64
CA LYS A 326 46.01 53.73 -7.89
C LYS A 326 46.77 53.83 -6.55
N GLU A 327 47.33 55.00 -6.24
CA GLU A 327 48.14 55.24 -5.03
C GLU A 327 47.50 56.26 -4.07
N GLU A 328 46.26 56.71 -4.33
CA GLU A 328 45.59 57.79 -3.58
C GLU A 328 44.53 57.27 -2.60
N HIS A 329 44.98 56.53 -1.58
CA HIS A 329 44.05 55.91 -0.62
C HIS A 329 43.34 56.93 0.27
N LEU A 330 44.06 57.99 0.69
CA LEU A 330 43.63 58.92 1.72
C LEU A 330 42.43 59.77 1.26
N GLY A 331 42.41 60.22 0.00
CA GLY A 331 41.29 60.97 -0.56
C GLY A 331 39.99 60.16 -0.61
N ILE A 332 40.08 58.88 -1.00
CA ILE A 332 38.94 57.95 -1.12
C ILE A 332 38.44 57.52 0.27
N MET A 333 39.36 57.16 1.18
CA MET A 333 39.07 56.85 2.59
C MET A 333 38.38 58.02 3.31
N ALA A 334 38.81 59.26 3.07
CA ALA A 334 38.19 60.48 3.58
C ALA A 334 36.84 60.84 2.91
N TYR A 335 36.46 60.20 1.81
CA TYR A 335 35.12 60.26 1.24
C TYR A 335 34.20 59.19 1.85
N ALA A 336 34.64 57.93 1.84
CA ALA A 336 33.88 56.78 2.30
C ALA A 336 33.40 56.93 3.76
N VAL A 337 34.27 57.44 4.64
CA VAL A 337 33.95 57.67 6.06
C VAL A 337 32.74 58.57 6.29
N LYS A 338 32.42 59.49 5.36
CA LYS A 338 31.31 60.45 5.49
C LYS A 338 29.91 59.81 5.47
N TYR A 339 29.84 58.57 5.01
CA TYR A 339 28.63 57.75 4.96
C TYR A 339 28.43 56.92 6.24
N LEU A 340 29.47 56.70 7.05
CA LEU A 340 29.44 55.73 8.15
C LEU A 340 28.68 56.21 9.40
N ASP A 341 28.37 57.50 9.48
CA ASP A 341 27.50 58.12 10.50
C ASP A 341 26.07 58.35 9.98
N LYS A 342 25.76 57.86 8.77
CA LYS A 342 24.38 57.83 8.23
C LYS A 342 23.68 56.56 8.67
N VAL A 343 22.41 56.68 9.02
CA VAL A 343 21.54 55.51 9.22
C VAL A 343 21.44 54.77 7.89
N PRO A 344 21.78 53.48 7.82
CA PRO A 344 21.59 52.68 6.61
C PRO A 344 20.09 52.63 6.29
N THR A 345 19.72 52.99 5.06
CA THR A 345 18.35 52.81 4.57
C THR A 345 18.22 51.44 3.97
N VAL A 346 17.22 50.66 4.40
CA VAL A 346 16.82 49.45 3.66
C VAL A 346 16.49 49.90 2.23
N PRO A 347 17.08 49.31 1.17
CA PRO A 347 16.75 49.67 -0.21
C PRO A 347 15.24 49.55 -0.44
N GLU A 348 14.62 50.46 -1.20
CA GLU A 348 13.16 50.43 -1.41
C GLU A 348 12.68 49.06 -1.92
N SER A 349 13.48 48.41 -2.76
CA SER A 349 13.25 47.05 -3.27
C SER A 349 13.31 45.94 -2.21
N GLU A 350 13.90 46.17 -1.04
CA GLU A 350 13.98 45.21 0.08
C GLU A 350 13.06 45.58 1.26
N LYS A 351 12.49 46.79 1.29
CA LYS A 351 11.48 47.19 2.29
C LYS A 351 10.19 46.39 2.22
N VAL A 352 9.96 45.68 1.11
CA VAL A 352 8.78 44.86 0.84
C VAL A 352 9.22 43.50 0.32
N THR A 353 8.65 42.42 0.87
CA THR A 353 8.95 41.04 0.45
C THR A 353 7.68 40.24 0.15
N LEU A 354 7.78 39.27 -0.77
CA LEU A 354 6.70 38.33 -1.08
C LEU A 354 7.11 36.90 -0.68
N THR A 355 6.37 36.31 0.24
CA THR A 355 6.52 34.90 0.65
C THR A 355 5.37 34.08 0.08
N ALA A 356 5.67 33.15 -0.82
CA ALA A 356 4.67 32.35 -1.52
C ALA A 356 5.20 30.97 -1.95
N GLN A 357 4.34 29.95 -1.88
CA GLN A 357 4.53 28.66 -2.57
C GLN A 357 3.64 28.67 -3.81
N LEU A 358 4.25 28.82 -4.98
CA LEU A 358 3.57 28.99 -6.28
C LEU A 358 4.10 27.99 -7.34
N ASP A 359 4.58 26.85 -6.87
CA ASP A 359 5.03 25.71 -7.67
C ASP A 359 3.86 24.94 -8.29
N LYS A 360 2.68 24.95 -7.65
CA LYS A 360 1.50 24.16 -8.04
C LYS A 360 0.23 25.00 -8.17
N VAL A 361 0.24 25.93 -9.13
CA VAL A 361 -0.89 26.84 -9.40
C VAL A 361 -1.85 26.24 -10.44
N HIS A 362 -3.15 26.21 -10.12
CA HIS A 362 -4.19 25.48 -10.87
C HIS A 362 -5.20 26.45 -11.51
N VAL A 363 -5.62 26.21 -12.75
CA VAL A 363 -6.66 27.02 -13.44
C VAL A 363 -7.98 26.99 -12.67
N GLY A 364 -8.63 28.15 -12.51
CA GLY A 364 -9.93 28.29 -11.87
C GLY A 364 -9.91 28.32 -10.33
N ASN A 365 -8.81 27.94 -9.68
CA ASN A 365 -8.69 27.96 -8.22
C ASN A 365 -8.16 29.32 -7.73
N GLU A 366 -8.64 29.80 -6.58
CA GLU A 366 -8.05 30.97 -5.91
C GLU A 366 -6.63 30.64 -5.45
N THR A 367 -5.66 31.41 -5.92
CA THR A 367 -4.24 31.30 -5.57
C THR A 367 -3.88 32.43 -4.63
N LYS A 368 -3.23 32.10 -3.51
CA LYS A 368 -2.91 33.03 -2.42
C LYS A 368 -1.42 33.16 -2.22
N CYS A 369 -0.92 34.38 -2.11
CA CYS A 369 0.43 34.68 -1.64
C CYS A 369 0.42 35.72 -0.52
N LYS A 370 1.49 35.79 0.28
CA LYS A 370 1.61 36.75 1.38
C LYS A 370 2.70 37.77 1.08
N LEU A 371 2.34 39.03 1.14
CA LEU A 371 3.28 40.16 1.06
C LEU A 371 3.50 40.70 2.49
N ALA A 372 4.73 41.05 2.82
CA ALA A 372 5.10 41.61 4.10
C ALA A 372 5.95 42.87 3.93
N ILE A 373 5.66 43.87 4.75
CA ILE A 373 6.43 45.10 4.90
C ILE A 373 7.51 44.85 5.95
N LEU A 374 8.75 45.19 5.62
CA LEU A 374 9.92 45.04 6.49
C LEU A 374 10.39 46.39 7.08
N ASP A 375 10.04 47.51 6.44
CA ASP A 375 10.35 48.87 6.91
C ASP A 375 9.06 49.67 7.18
N GLN A 376 8.99 50.34 8.33
CA GLN A 376 7.84 51.14 8.74
C GLN A 376 7.66 52.43 7.91
N SER A 377 8.63 52.80 7.05
CA SER A 377 8.50 53.92 6.12
C SER A 377 7.57 53.66 4.93
N VAL A 378 7.17 52.41 4.66
CA VAL A 378 6.41 52.06 3.45
C VAL A 378 4.96 52.53 3.52
N ASN A 379 4.56 53.39 2.59
CA ASN A 379 3.16 53.72 2.35
C ASN A 379 2.48 52.56 1.59
N LEU A 380 1.53 51.90 2.24
CA LEU A 380 0.81 50.72 1.71
C LEU A 380 0.04 50.97 0.41
N LYS A 381 -0.20 52.24 0.04
CA LYS A 381 -0.87 52.63 -1.21
C LYS A 381 0.01 52.52 -2.45
N ASP A 382 1.33 52.60 -2.25
CA ASP A 382 2.31 52.71 -3.34
C ASP A 382 2.88 51.32 -3.68
N VAL A 383 2.47 50.28 -2.94
CA VAL A 383 2.74 48.86 -3.21
C VAL A 383 1.68 48.31 -4.17
N LYS A 384 2.12 47.74 -5.29
CA LYS A 384 1.27 47.19 -6.35
C LYS A 384 1.63 45.74 -6.64
N VAL A 385 0.64 44.92 -6.98
CA VAL A 385 0.86 43.56 -7.49
C VAL A 385 0.07 43.35 -8.77
N GLU A 386 0.76 42.96 -9.83
CA GLU A 386 0.18 42.59 -11.12
C GLU A 386 0.46 41.12 -11.45
N VAL A 387 -0.55 40.42 -11.94
CA VAL A 387 -0.40 39.06 -12.47
C VAL A 387 -0.79 39.08 -13.95
N ASN A 388 0.18 38.81 -14.82
CA ASN A 388 0.02 38.80 -16.26
C ASN A 388 0.12 37.35 -16.77
N GLY A 389 -0.97 36.82 -17.32
CA GLY A 389 -1.03 35.51 -17.96
C GLY A 389 -0.53 35.54 -19.41
N PRO A 390 -0.61 34.40 -20.12
CA PRO A 390 -0.16 34.29 -21.50
C PRO A 390 -0.85 35.25 -22.48
N ASN A 391 -2.17 35.49 -22.34
CA ASN A 391 -2.96 36.34 -23.23
C ASN A 391 -3.70 37.50 -22.53
N SER A 392 -3.77 37.52 -21.20
CA SER A 392 -4.54 38.52 -20.45
C SER A 392 -3.91 38.90 -19.10
N GLN A 393 -4.20 40.11 -18.61
CA GLN A 393 -3.90 40.52 -17.23
C GLN A 393 -5.03 40.06 -16.29
N LEU A 394 -4.67 39.54 -15.12
CA LEU A 394 -5.61 38.96 -14.16
C LEU A 394 -5.96 39.99 -13.08
N PRO A 395 -7.22 40.01 -12.59
CA PRO A 395 -7.58 40.82 -11.43
C PRO A 395 -6.90 40.26 -10.18
N VAL A 396 -6.24 41.15 -9.43
CA VAL A 396 -5.59 40.85 -8.15
C VAL A 396 -6.36 41.55 -7.03
N GLN A 397 -6.58 40.86 -5.92
CA GLN A 397 -7.15 41.43 -4.70
C GLN A 397 -6.06 41.46 -3.60
N MET A 398 -5.92 42.58 -2.90
CA MET A 398 -4.97 42.73 -1.78
C MET A 398 -5.72 43.05 -0.49
N ASN A 399 -5.66 42.13 0.46
CA ASN A 399 -6.33 42.20 1.76
C ASN A 399 -5.30 42.50 2.86
N TRP A 400 -5.16 43.78 3.22
CA TRP A 400 -4.19 44.25 4.22
C TRP A 400 -4.62 43.92 5.66
N SER A 401 -3.65 43.46 6.45
CA SER A 401 -3.72 43.25 7.90
C SER A 401 -2.40 43.73 8.52
N GLY A 402 -2.40 44.98 9.01
CA GLY A 402 -1.20 45.65 9.50
C GLY A 402 -0.11 45.76 8.44
N GLN A 403 1.08 45.28 8.76
CA GLN A 403 2.26 45.23 7.87
C GLN A 403 2.28 44.01 6.92
N THR A 404 1.15 43.30 6.76
CA THR A 404 1.05 42.15 5.84
C THR A 404 -0.17 42.26 4.94
N ALA A 405 -0.11 41.71 3.73
CA ALA A 405 -1.26 41.53 2.86
C ALA A 405 -1.40 40.07 2.44
N GLU A 406 -2.64 39.55 2.46
CA GLU A 406 -3.00 38.39 1.65
C GLU A 406 -3.35 38.87 0.24
N VAL A 407 -2.67 38.32 -0.76
CA VAL A 407 -2.78 38.69 -2.17
C VAL A 407 -3.37 37.51 -2.95
N ASN A 408 -4.57 37.72 -3.50
CA ASN A 408 -5.38 36.65 -4.10
C ASN A 408 -5.64 36.92 -5.59
N PHE A 409 -5.53 35.89 -6.42
CA PHE A 409 -5.88 35.91 -7.84
C PHE A 409 -6.37 34.54 -8.31
N THR A 410 -7.19 34.49 -9.37
CA THR A 410 -7.69 33.24 -9.95
C THR A 410 -7.18 33.08 -11.38
N PRO A 411 -6.25 32.14 -11.65
CA PRO A 411 -5.77 31.86 -13.00
C PRO A 411 -6.89 31.40 -13.94
N LYS A 412 -6.88 31.88 -15.19
CA LYS A 412 -7.90 31.54 -16.21
C LYS A 412 -7.35 30.81 -17.42
N GLU A 413 -6.03 30.77 -17.56
CA GLU A 413 -5.32 30.25 -18.72
C GLU A 413 -4.25 29.25 -18.27
N ILE A 414 -3.90 28.29 -19.12
CA ILE A 414 -2.82 27.32 -18.86
C ILE A 414 -1.49 27.93 -19.32
N GLY A 415 -0.43 27.72 -18.54
CA GLY A 415 0.94 28.08 -18.91
C GLY A 415 1.56 29.19 -18.06
N LYS A 416 2.61 29.81 -18.60
CA LYS A 416 3.52 30.70 -17.88
C LYS A 416 2.86 32.05 -17.58
N HIS A 417 2.71 32.40 -16.30
CA HIS A 417 2.27 33.73 -15.86
C HIS A 417 3.45 34.49 -15.24
N LYS A 418 3.58 35.79 -15.56
CA LYS A 418 4.54 36.72 -14.94
C LYS A 418 3.86 37.42 -13.76
N ILE A 419 4.48 37.39 -12.59
CA ILE A 419 4.06 38.15 -11.42
C ILE A 419 5.03 39.31 -11.22
N SER A 420 4.49 40.53 -11.20
CA SER A 420 5.19 41.76 -10.87
C SER A 420 4.70 42.24 -9.51
N VAL A 421 5.58 42.27 -8.51
CA VAL A 421 5.40 43.09 -7.31
C VAL A 421 6.22 44.36 -7.47
N LEU A 422 5.62 45.51 -7.17
CA LEU A 422 6.23 46.83 -7.30
C LEU A 422 5.98 47.67 -6.04
N TYR A 423 6.85 48.63 -5.78
CA TYR A 423 6.70 49.65 -4.74
C TYR A 423 7.37 50.95 -5.24
N ASP A 424 6.61 52.05 -5.21
CA ASP A 424 6.98 53.35 -5.82
C ASP A 424 7.41 53.21 -7.30
N GLU A 425 6.57 52.50 -8.08
CA GLU A 425 6.77 52.05 -9.46
C GLU A 425 7.98 51.13 -9.76
N ASP A 426 8.96 51.00 -8.86
CA ASP A 426 10.12 50.11 -9.02
C ASP A 426 9.84 48.65 -8.57
N HIS A 427 10.60 47.69 -9.08
CA HIS A 427 10.47 46.27 -8.72
C HIS A 427 11.16 45.93 -7.38
N ILE A 428 10.46 45.16 -6.54
CA ILE A 428 11.06 44.60 -5.31
C ILE A 428 12.06 43.47 -5.61
N SER A 429 12.90 43.13 -4.63
CA SER A 429 13.88 42.05 -4.74
C SER A 429 13.18 40.71 -5.06
N GLY A 430 13.68 39.98 -6.07
CA GLY A 430 13.05 38.78 -6.62
C GLY A 430 11.86 39.02 -7.56
N SER A 431 11.45 40.27 -7.78
CA SER A 431 10.44 40.65 -8.78
C SER A 431 11.10 41.16 -10.08
N PRO A 432 10.52 40.90 -11.27
CA PRO A 432 9.37 40.04 -11.52
C PRO A 432 9.77 38.58 -11.72
N PHE A 433 8.95 37.66 -11.22
CA PHE A 433 9.17 36.22 -11.36
C PHE A 433 8.06 35.56 -12.19
N ASN A 434 8.20 34.26 -12.45
CA ASN A 434 7.29 33.52 -13.33
C ASN A 434 6.83 32.22 -12.67
N ILE A 435 5.53 31.94 -12.78
CA ILE A 435 4.89 30.71 -12.30
C ILE A 435 4.35 29.92 -13.49
N ASN A 436 4.11 28.62 -13.32
CA ASN A 436 3.44 27.80 -14.34
C ASN A 436 2.06 27.39 -13.82
N VAL A 437 1.03 27.69 -14.58
CA VAL A 437 -0.36 27.33 -14.27
C VAL A 437 -0.74 26.07 -15.06
N PHE A 438 -1.41 25.11 -14.41
CA PHE A 438 -1.80 23.84 -14.99
C PHE A 438 -3.30 23.52 -14.77
N ASP A 439 -3.83 22.58 -15.56
CA ASP A 439 -5.21 22.08 -15.45
C ASP A 439 -5.23 20.54 -15.61
N PRO A 440 -5.43 19.78 -14.52
CA PRO A 440 -5.49 18.31 -14.55
C PRO A 440 -6.76 17.78 -15.24
N SER A 441 -7.73 18.63 -15.57
CA SER A 441 -8.93 18.23 -16.31
C SER A 441 -8.71 18.08 -17.83
N GLN A 442 -7.56 18.55 -18.33
CA GLN A 442 -7.11 18.35 -19.72
C GLN A 442 -6.29 17.05 -19.91
N VAL A 443 -6.07 16.27 -18.85
CA VAL A 443 -5.38 14.97 -18.95
C VAL A 443 -6.38 13.92 -19.44
N GLU A 444 -6.04 13.25 -20.54
CA GLU A 444 -6.88 12.22 -21.16
C GLU A 444 -6.21 10.84 -21.06
N ILE A 445 -6.97 9.84 -20.57
CA ILE A 445 -6.54 8.44 -20.47
C ILE A 445 -7.22 7.61 -21.56
N TYR A 446 -6.46 6.77 -22.26
CA TYR A 446 -6.93 5.95 -23.37
C TYR A 446 -6.28 4.55 -23.39
N GLY A 447 -6.99 3.55 -23.94
CA GLY A 447 -6.57 2.14 -23.95
C GLY A 447 -7.12 1.30 -22.78
N LEU A 448 -8.29 1.64 -22.23
CA LEU A 448 -8.91 0.94 -21.09
C LEU A 448 -10.01 -0.06 -21.53
N GLU A 449 -9.71 -0.93 -22.49
CA GLU A 449 -10.69 -1.79 -23.19
C GLU A 449 -10.92 -3.17 -22.51
N GLY A 450 -10.57 -3.30 -21.24
CA GLY A 450 -10.57 -4.56 -20.48
C GLY A 450 -9.34 -5.44 -20.75
N GLY A 451 -9.32 -6.66 -20.23
CA GLY A 451 -8.19 -7.57 -20.46
C GLY A 451 -8.33 -8.98 -19.88
N THR A 452 -7.28 -9.78 -20.06
CA THR A 452 -7.21 -11.18 -19.57
C THR A 452 -6.03 -11.38 -18.61
N VAL A 453 -6.24 -12.18 -17.56
CA VAL A 453 -5.18 -12.53 -16.58
C VAL A 453 -3.94 -13.08 -17.28
N GLY A 454 -2.76 -12.65 -16.82
CA GLY A 454 -1.45 -13.11 -17.31
C GLY A 454 -0.97 -12.49 -18.63
N LYS A 455 -1.74 -11.63 -19.30
CA LYS A 455 -1.27 -10.87 -20.48
C LYS A 455 -0.89 -9.44 -20.10
N GLU A 456 0.18 -8.91 -20.70
CA GLU A 456 0.50 -7.48 -20.55
C GLU A 456 -0.62 -6.63 -21.15
N LEU A 457 -1.04 -5.61 -20.40
CA LEU A 457 -1.98 -4.57 -20.81
C LEU A 457 -1.28 -3.23 -20.73
N SER A 458 -1.65 -2.31 -21.63
CA SER A 458 -1.10 -0.95 -21.66
C SER A 458 -2.19 0.09 -21.85
N PHE A 459 -2.19 1.12 -21.02
CA PHE A 459 -2.94 2.35 -21.27
C PHE A 459 -1.98 3.52 -21.45
N LYS A 460 -2.50 4.66 -21.94
CA LYS A 460 -1.74 5.88 -22.18
C LYS A 460 -2.41 7.07 -21.53
N ALA A 461 -1.57 7.97 -21.02
CA ALA A 461 -1.96 9.31 -20.60
C ALA A 461 -1.43 10.34 -21.60
N ASP A 462 -2.28 11.27 -22.02
CA ASP A 462 -1.91 12.49 -22.73
C ASP A 462 -2.22 13.69 -21.83
N TYR A 463 -1.17 14.39 -21.43
CA TYR A 463 -1.22 15.60 -20.61
C TYR A 463 -0.62 16.81 -21.35
N SER A 464 -0.46 16.72 -22.67
CA SER A 464 0.09 17.80 -23.52
C SER A 464 -0.71 19.10 -23.49
N ARG A 465 -1.99 19.03 -23.13
CA ARG A 465 -2.88 20.20 -22.92
C ARG A 465 -3.00 20.64 -21.46
N ALA A 466 -2.50 19.87 -20.49
CA ALA A 466 -2.64 20.16 -19.07
C ALA A 466 -1.66 21.23 -18.54
N GLY A 467 -0.66 21.61 -19.33
CA GLY A 467 0.38 22.56 -18.95
C GLY A 467 1.66 21.87 -18.48
N LYS A 468 2.52 22.59 -17.75
CA LYS A 468 3.78 22.01 -17.25
C LYS A 468 3.52 21.24 -15.96
N GLY A 469 3.82 19.94 -15.98
CA GLY A 469 3.70 19.07 -14.81
C GLY A 469 4.06 17.63 -15.14
N ASP A 470 4.08 16.82 -14.08
CA ASP A 470 4.36 15.38 -14.13
C ASP A 470 3.08 14.57 -13.86
N PHE A 471 2.95 13.43 -14.55
CA PHE A 471 1.82 12.51 -14.40
C PHE A 471 2.23 11.25 -13.62
N ASP A 472 1.60 11.07 -12.46
CA ASP A 472 1.71 9.90 -11.61
C ASP A 472 0.46 9.03 -11.73
N CYS A 473 0.62 7.72 -11.59
CA CYS A 473 -0.52 6.82 -11.47
C CYS A 473 -0.22 5.62 -10.56
N SER A 474 -1.27 5.04 -10.00
CA SER A 474 -1.22 3.76 -9.32
C SER A 474 -2.40 2.89 -9.72
N ILE A 475 -2.19 1.57 -9.70
CA ILE A 475 -3.24 0.59 -9.99
C ILE A 475 -3.44 -0.25 -8.74
N THR A 476 -4.69 -0.49 -8.35
CA THR A 476 -5.06 -1.34 -7.22
C THR A 476 -6.09 -2.39 -7.62
N HIS A 477 -5.98 -3.58 -7.04
CA HIS A 477 -6.91 -4.70 -7.21
C HIS A 477 -7.08 -5.39 -5.85
N ASP A 478 -8.32 -5.61 -5.43
CA ASP A 478 -8.69 -6.15 -4.11
C ASP A 478 -7.90 -5.53 -2.93
N GLY A 479 -7.74 -4.20 -2.97
CA GLY A 479 -7.05 -3.40 -1.94
C GLY A 479 -5.52 -3.40 -2.02
N HIS A 480 -4.92 -4.20 -2.89
CA HIS A 480 -3.46 -4.32 -3.04
C HIS A 480 -2.98 -3.51 -4.25
N GLN A 481 -1.78 -2.92 -4.17
CA GLN A 481 -1.15 -2.27 -5.33
C GLN A 481 -0.66 -3.31 -6.34
N VAL A 482 -0.87 -3.01 -7.61
CA VAL A 482 -0.44 -3.82 -8.76
C VAL A 482 0.84 -3.19 -9.33
N PRO A 483 1.94 -3.96 -9.50
CA PRO A 483 3.17 -3.42 -10.09
C PRO A 483 2.94 -2.89 -11.50
N ILE A 484 3.43 -1.69 -11.77
CA ILE A 484 3.39 -1.04 -13.08
C ILE A 484 4.80 -0.76 -13.59
N HIS A 485 4.97 -0.78 -14.91
CA HIS A 485 6.10 -0.16 -15.60
C HIS A 485 5.56 1.04 -16.39
N SER A 486 6.24 2.18 -16.36
CA SER A 486 5.82 3.36 -17.11
C SER A 486 6.96 3.96 -17.90
N THR A 487 6.65 4.40 -19.12
CA THR A 487 7.61 4.88 -20.11
C THR A 487 7.07 6.18 -20.71
N SER A 488 7.83 7.28 -20.64
CA SER A 488 7.47 8.46 -21.42
C SER A 488 7.65 8.19 -22.91
N ILE A 489 6.65 8.53 -23.71
CA ILE A 489 6.63 8.32 -25.18
C ILE A 489 6.78 9.65 -25.95
N GLY A 490 7.31 10.67 -25.28
CA GLY A 490 7.50 12.02 -25.83
C GLY A 490 6.23 12.88 -25.85
N ASN A 491 6.38 14.15 -26.22
CA ASN A 491 5.27 15.11 -26.42
C ASN A 491 4.24 15.15 -25.27
N ALA A 492 4.71 15.11 -24.00
CA ALA A 492 3.87 15.07 -22.80
C ALA A 492 2.81 13.94 -22.81
N LYS A 493 3.24 12.76 -23.25
CA LYS A 493 2.49 11.50 -23.22
C LYS A 493 3.31 10.40 -22.54
N GLN A 494 2.61 9.48 -21.89
CA GLN A 494 3.20 8.42 -21.08
C GLN A 494 2.41 7.12 -21.26
N GLU A 495 3.11 6.02 -21.54
CA GLU A 495 2.54 4.67 -21.56
C GLU A 495 2.71 4.03 -20.18
N VAL A 496 1.69 3.30 -19.73
CA VAL A 496 1.67 2.57 -18.45
C VAL A 496 1.30 1.13 -18.75
N LYS A 497 2.17 0.20 -18.36
CA LYS A 497 2.10 -1.24 -18.61
C LYS A 497 2.00 -2.02 -17.31
N PHE A 498 1.20 -3.09 -17.30
CA PHE A 498 1.11 -4.01 -16.17
C PHE A 498 0.62 -5.39 -16.62
N VAL A 499 0.80 -6.40 -15.77
CA VAL A 499 0.31 -7.77 -15.99
C VAL A 499 -0.64 -8.14 -14.84
N PRO A 500 -1.97 -8.20 -15.06
CA PRO A 500 -2.93 -8.56 -14.02
C PRO A 500 -2.77 -10.03 -13.62
N GLN A 501 -2.72 -10.28 -12.31
CA GLN A 501 -2.48 -11.61 -11.73
C GLN A 501 -3.78 -12.32 -11.28
N GLY A 502 -4.89 -11.58 -11.20
CA GLY A 502 -6.21 -12.07 -10.79
C GLY A 502 -7.33 -11.42 -11.60
N ALA A 503 -8.49 -12.07 -11.65
CA ALA A 503 -9.69 -11.56 -12.34
C ALA A 503 -10.55 -10.71 -11.40
N GLY A 504 -11.18 -9.67 -11.93
CA GLY A 504 -12.01 -8.71 -11.19
C GLY A 504 -11.77 -7.28 -11.65
N VAL A 505 -12.17 -6.31 -10.83
CA VAL A 505 -12.02 -4.89 -11.14
C VAL A 505 -10.66 -4.38 -10.64
N TYR A 506 -9.96 -3.68 -11.52
CA TYR A 506 -8.73 -2.95 -11.25
C TYR A 506 -9.07 -1.45 -11.24
N LYS A 507 -8.67 -0.73 -10.19
CA LYS A 507 -8.86 0.72 -10.05
C LYS A 507 -7.56 1.44 -10.37
N ILE A 508 -7.61 2.34 -11.34
CA ILE A 508 -6.47 3.14 -11.80
C ILE A 508 -6.68 4.56 -11.31
N GLN A 509 -5.86 5.01 -10.36
CA GLN A 509 -5.88 6.39 -9.88
C GLN A 509 -4.75 7.17 -10.53
N GLY A 510 -5.08 8.28 -11.20
CA GLY A 510 -4.14 9.17 -11.89
C GLY A 510 -4.09 10.54 -11.24
N LEU A 511 -2.88 11.07 -11.07
CA LEU A 511 -2.58 12.37 -10.50
C LEU A 511 -1.73 13.18 -11.49
N PHE A 512 -1.95 14.48 -11.56
CA PHE A 512 -1.09 15.41 -12.31
C PHE A 512 -0.68 16.55 -11.37
N ASN A 513 0.64 16.74 -11.17
CA ASN A 513 1.19 17.61 -10.12
C ASN A 513 0.66 17.33 -8.69
N ASN A 514 0.25 16.10 -8.40
CA ASN A 514 -0.45 15.62 -7.19
C ASN A 514 -1.93 15.99 -7.08
N VAL A 515 -2.57 16.51 -8.13
CA VAL A 515 -4.03 16.75 -8.17
C VAL A 515 -4.70 15.66 -8.99
N GLU A 516 -5.84 15.14 -8.52
CA GLU A 516 -6.54 14.02 -9.18
C GLU A 516 -7.13 14.43 -10.54
N ILE A 517 -6.93 13.58 -11.57
CA ILE A 517 -7.35 13.88 -12.94
C ILE A 517 -8.83 13.54 -13.18
N LYS A 518 -9.44 14.22 -14.16
CA LYS A 518 -10.86 14.11 -14.49
C LYS A 518 -11.26 12.67 -14.86
N GLY A 519 -11.99 12.02 -13.95
CA GLY A 519 -12.51 10.66 -14.11
C GLY A 519 -11.75 9.58 -13.35
N SER A 520 -10.72 9.94 -12.57
CA SER A 520 -10.17 9.01 -11.57
C SER A 520 -11.15 8.75 -10.41
N PRO A 521 -11.09 7.57 -9.78
CA PRO A 521 -10.35 6.39 -10.23
C PRO A 521 -11.08 5.67 -11.38
N TYR A 522 -10.37 5.41 -12.49
CA TYR A 522 -10.91 4.64 -13.61
C TYR A 522 -11.01 3.16 -13.23
N THR A 523 -12.02 2.47 -13.74
CA THR A 523 -12.22 1.02 -13.52
C THR A 523 -11.95 0.23 -14.79
N LEU A 524 -11.09 -0.79 -14.70
CA LEU A 524 -10.82 -1.75 -15.76
C LEU A 524 -11.24 -3.15 -15.29
N GLU A 525 -12.04 -3.86 -16.10
CA GLU A 525 -12.46 -5.23 -15.78
C GLU A 525 -11.51 -6.25 -16.44
N ILE A 526 -10.97 -7.15 -15.62
CA ILE A 526 -10.10 -8.24 -16.05
C ILE A 526 -10.80 -9.58 -15.83
N VAL A 527 -10.76 -10.44 -16.84
CA VAL A 527 -11.36 -11.78 -16.81
C VAL A 527 -10.28 -12.87 -16.89
N ASP A 528 -10.54 -14.05 -16.34
CA ASP A 528 -9.64 -15.20 -16.49
C ASP A 528 -10.33 -16.31 -17.30
N SER A 529 -9.92 -16.47 -18.55
CA SER A 529 -10.43 -17.51 -19.45
C SER A 529 -10.21 -18.94 -18.93
N ASN A 530 -9.35 -19.14 -17.92
CA ASN A 530 -9.14 -20.44 -17.26
C ASN A 530 -10.17 -20.74 -16.16
N MET A 531 -11.01 -19.77 -15.76
CA MET A 531 -12.08 -19.96 -14.76
C MET A 531 -13.27 -20.77 -15.29
N VAL A 532 -13.30 -21.11 -16.59
CA VAL A 532 -14.26 -22.08 -17.13
C VAL A 532 -13.95 -23.47 -16.56
N SER A 533 -14.77 -23.91 -15.62
CA SER A 533 -14.63 -25.20 -14.94
C SER A 533 -15.84 -26.09 -15.22
N VAL A 534 -15.61 -27.41 -15.35
CA VAL A 534 -16.64 -28.40 -15.65
C VAL A 534 -16.65 -29.45 -14.55
N SER A 535 -17.82 -29.76 -13.99
CA SER A 535 -17.94 -30.73 -12.89
C SER A 535 -19.31 -31.40 -12.85
N GLY A 536 -19.38 -32.59 -12.24
CA GLY A 536 -20.62 -33.34 -12.03
C GLY A 536 -20.52 -34.80 -12.47
N ALA A 537 -21.39 -35.65 -11.92
CA ALA A 537 -21.33 -37.11 -12.10
C ALA A 537 -21.43 -37.57 -13.56
N GLY A 538 -22.03 -36.76 -14.44
CA GLY A 538 -22.10 -36.99 -15.88
C GLY A 538 -20.75 -37.01 -16.62
N LEU A 539 -19.65 -36.68 -15.94
CA LEU A 539 -18.27 -36.73 -16.48
C LEU A 539 -17.50 -38.02 -16.12
N GLU A 540 -18.05 -38.86 -15.23
CA GLU A 540 -17.33 -40.00 -14.64
C GLU A 540 -18.03 -41.34 -14.94
N LEU A 541 -19.13 -41.63 -14.26
CA LEU A 541 -19.78 -42.94 -14.27
C LEU A 541 -21.30 -42.78 -14.40
N VAL A 542 -21.86 -43.21 -15.53
CA VAL A 542 -23.23 -42.88 -15.93
C VAL A 542 -24.14 -44.12 -16.05
N PRO A 543 -25.30 -44.15 -15.37
CA PRO A 543 -26.27 -45.24 -15.53
C PRO A 543 -26.96 -45.15 -16.90
N ILE A 544 -27.06 -46.28 -17.60
CA ILE A 544 -27.75 -46.40 -18.89
C ILE A 544 -29.25 -46.08 -18.71
N ASN A 545 -29.86 -45.48 -19.75
CA ASN A 545 -31.26 -45.05 -19.79
C ASN A 545 -31.69 -44.02 -18.73
N LYS A 546 -30.74 -43.28 -18.13
CA LYS A 546 -31.02 -42.15 -17.23
C LYS A 546 -30.27 -40.90 -17.68
N THR A 547 -30.82 -39.73 -17.34
CA THR A 547 -30.21 -38.44 -17.68
C THR A 547 -28.92 -38.23 -16.89
N ALA A 548 -27.77 -38.36 -17.57
CA ALA A 548 -26.50 -37.87 -17.05
C ALA A 548 -26.47 -36.34 -17.07
N SER A 549 -25.87 -35.73 -16.04
CA SER A 549 -25.77 -34.27 -15.92
C SER A 549 -24.41 -33.84 -15.39
N PHE A 550 -23.88 -32.78 -15.99
CA PHE A 550 -22.72 -32.03 -15.52
C PHE A 550 -23.01 -30.52 -15.67
N SER A 551 -22.21 -29.68 -15.03
CA SER A 551 -22.35 -28.23 -15.02
C SER A 551 -21.06 -27.58 -15.50
N ILE A 552 -21.20 -26.50 -16.28
CA ILE A 552 -20.12 -25.62 -16.68
C ILE A 552 -20.27 -24.33 -15.87
N LEU A 553 -19.29 -24.02 -15.02
CA LEU A 553 -19.24 -22.78 -14.28
C LEU A 553 -18.35 -21.78 -15.04
N THR A 554 -18.94 -20.65 -15.44
CA THR A 554 -18.30 -19.59 -16.23
C THR A 554 -18.04 -18.30 -15.44
N LYS A 555 -18.29 -18.31 -14.11
CA LYS A 555 -18.17 -17.12 -13.26
C LYS A 555 -16.71 -16.62 -13.23
N GLY A 556 -16.47 -15.42 -13.75
CA GLY A 556 -15.14 -14.82 -13.88
C GLY A 556 -14.41 -15.10 -15.19
N ALA A 557 -15.00 -15.90 -16.09
CA ALA A 557 -14.38 -16.28 -17.36
C ALA A 557 -14.53 -15.25 -18.50
N GLY A 558 -15.36 -14.22 -18.31
CA GLY A 558 -15.65 -13.21 -19.32
C GLY A 558 -16.62 -13.65 -20.42
N GLY A 559 -16.76 -12.82 -21.44
CA GLY A 559 -17.61 -13.10 -22.61
C GLY A 559 -16.90 -13.96 -23.64
N GLY A 560 -17.42 -15.16 -23.90
CA GLY A 560 -16.90 -16.06 -24.93
C GLY A 560 -17.79 -17.27 -25.16
N GLU A 561 -17.69 -17.86 -26.35
CA GLU A 561 -18.43 -19.09 -26.70
C GLU A 561 -17.74 -20.31 -26.09
N VAL A 562 -18.46 -21.09 -25.27
CA VAL A 562 -18.03 -22.40 -24.77
C VAL A 562 -18.70 -23.48 -25.60
N LYS A 563 -17.91 -24.37 -26.20
CA LYS A 563 -18.39 -25.46 -27.04
C LYS A 563 -18.34 -26.78 -26.29
N VAL A 564 -19.42 -27.54 -26.39
CA VAL A 564 -19.55 -28.90 -25.84
C VAL A 564 -19.77 -29.84 -27.02
N ASN A 565 -18.95 -30.88 -27.13
CA ASN A 565 -19.11 -31.93 -28.13
C ASN A 565 -18.98 -33.29 -27.44
N ILE A 566 -19.99 -34.14 -27.61
CA ILE A 566 -20.02 -35.50 -27.06
C ILE A 566 -19.89 -36.45 -28.24
N SER A 567 -18.75 -37.14 -28.34
CA SER A 567 -18.51 -38.09 -29.42
C SER A 567 -19.12 -39.46 -29.13
N CYS A 568 -19.04 -40.36 -30.11
CA CYS A 568 -19.05 -41.79 -29.84
C CYS A 568 -18.05 -42.16 -28.73
N ASP A 569 -18.27 -43.30 -28.07
CA ASP A 569 -17.47 -43.79 -26.95
C ASP A 569 -17.48 -42.90 -25.69
N TYR A 570 -18.54 -42.08 -25.54
CA TYR A 570 -18.87 -41.31 -24.33
C TYR A 570 -17.83 -40.26 -23.91
N ILE A 571 -17.02 -39.77 -24.85
CA ILE A 571 -16.01 -38.73 -24.58
C ILE A 571 -16.66 -37.34 -24.65
N VAL A 572 -16.67 -36.63 -23.54
CA VAL A 572 -17.16 -35.24 -23.44
C VAL A 572 -16.00 -34.28 -23.61
N ASN A 573 -16.01 -33.57 -24.74
CA ASN A 573 -15.07 -32.50 -25.07
C ASN A 573 -15.71 -31.15 -24.72
N VAL A 574 -15.00 -30.34 -23.93
CA VAL A 574 -15.39 -28.96 -23.64
C VAL A 574 -14.25 -28.03 -24.01
N THR A 575 -14.53 -27.03 -24.85
CA THR A 575 -13.55 -26.07 -25.34
C THR A 575 -14.03 -24.63 -25.22
N ASN A 576 -13.09 -23.70 -25.09
CA ASN A 576 -13.30 -22.26 -25.16
C ASN A 576 -12.33 -21.66 -26.20
N GLN A 577 -12.23 -20.33 -26.27
CA GLN A 577 -11.34 -19.63 -27.21
C GLN A 577 -9.84 -19.94 -27.01
N ALA A 578 -9.43 -20.49 -25.87
CA ALA A 578 -8.05 -20.87 -25.56
C ALA A 578 -7.75 -22.38 -25.81
N GLY A 579 -8.74 -23.16 -26.25
CA GLY A 579 -8.60 -24.60 -26.49
C GLY A 579 -9.44 -25.45 -25.53
N HIS A 580 -8.92 -26.59 -25.08
CA HIS A 580 -9.59 -27.43 -24.09
C HIS A 580 -9.60 -26.78 -22.71
N VAL A 581 -10.77 -26.80 -22.06
CA VAL A 581 -10.88 -26.38 -20.65
C VAL A 581 -10.23 -27.43 -19.74
N LYS A 582 -9.78 -27.00 -18.56
CA LYS A 582 -9.04 -27.84 -17.61
C LYS A 582 -9.82 -29.13 -17.25
N GLY A 583 -9.30 -30.28 -17.69
CA GLY A 583 -9.90 -31.61 -17.49
C GLY A 583 -10.53 -32.24 -18.74
N SER A 584 -10.80 -31.46 -19.79
CA SER A 584 -11.24 -32.00 -21.09
C SER A 584 -10.06 -32.63 -21.84
N PRO A 585 -10.25 -33.74 -22.59
CA PRO A 585 -11.48 -34.53 -22.73
C PRO A 585 -11.79 -35.40 -21.50
N PHE A 586 -13.06 -35.41 -21.09
CA PHE A 586 -13.57 -36.30 -20.04
C PHE A 586 -14.03 -37.63 -20.66
N ILE A 587 -13.66 -38.76 -20.07
CA ILE A 587 -14.04 -40.10 -20.56
C ILE A 587 -15.09 -40.69 -19.61
N CYS A 588 -16.37 -40.52 -19.97
CA CYS A 588 -17.47 -41.04 -19.17
C CYS A 588 -17.62 -42.55 -19.40
N LYS A 589 -17.98 -43.31 -18.37
CA LYS A 589 -18.16 -44.77 -18.49
C LYS A 589 -19.57 -45.20 -18.12
N ALA A 590 -20.21 -45.92 -19.02
CA ALA A 590 -21.57 -46.40 -18.85
C ALA A 590 -21.65 -47.68 -17.98
N TYR A 591 -22.74 -47.83 -17.24
CA TYR A 591 -23.06 -49.05 -16.49
C TYR A 591 -24.57 -49.34 -16.46
N ASP A 592 -24.95 -50.59 -16.22
CA ASP A 592 -26.35 -51.03 -16.13
C ASP A 592 -26.51 -52.06 -15.00
N ALA A 593 -27.10 -51.63 -13.88
CA ALA A 593 -27.33 -52.47 -12.71
C ALA A 593 -28.35 -53.61 -12.94
N SER A 594 -29.21 -53.52 -13.97
CA SER A 594 -30.15 -54.62 -14.34
C SER A 594 -29.44 -55.84 -14.92
N LYS A 595 -28.21 -55.66 -15.44
CA LYS A 595 -27.42 -56.75 -16.03
C LYS A 595 -26.72 -57.63 -14.99
N VAL A 596 -26.69 -57.22 -13.72
CA VAL A 596 -26.09 -58.02 -12.63
C VAL A 596 -27.05 -59.14 -12.24
N LYS A 597 -26.75 -60.37 -12.67
CA LYS A 597 -27.65 -61.54 -12.54
C LYS A 597 -27.25 -62.39 -11.33
N VAL A 598 -28.14 -62.51 -10.35
CA VAL A 598 -27.97 -63.46 -9.23
C VAL A 598 -28.48 -64.84 -9.61
N ARG A 599 -27.70 -65.89 -9.30
CA ARG A 599 -28.03 -67.29 -9.56
C ARG A 599 -27.83 -68.14 -8.30
N ASN A 600 -28.66 -69.16 -8.14
CA ASN A 600 -28.61 -70.15 -7.06
C ASN A 600 -28.79 -69.57 -5.64
N MET A 601 -29.56 -68.49 -5.47
CA MET A 601 -30.00 -68.01 -4.15
C MET A 601 -31.05 -68.97 -3.57
N PRO A 602 -30.78 -69.72 -2.47
CA PRO A 602 -31.75 -70.66 -1.92
C PRO A 602 -32.89 -69.93 -1.18
N PRO A 603 -34.15 -70.43 -1.24
CA PRO A 603 -35.28 -69.85 -0.51
C PRO A 603 -35.26 -70.18 0.99
N PHE A 604 -34.61 -71.27 1.38
CA PHE A 604 -34.54 -71.76 2.76
C PHE A 604 -33.09 -72.10 3.15
N CYS A 605 -32.78 -71.97 4.43
CA CYS A 605 -31.50 -72.33 5.01
C CYS A 605 -31.66 -73.04 6.37
N LYS A 606 -30.54 -73.57 6.88
CA LYS A 606 -30.44 -74.13 8.24
C LYS A 606 -29.49 -73.23 9.06
N PRO A 607 -29.71 -73.06 10.37
CA PRO A 607 -28.75 -72.36 11.23
C PRO A 607 -27.34 -72.93 11.07
N ASP A 608 -26.33 -72.07 11.08
CA ASP A 608 -24.91 -72.41 11.11
C ASP A 608 -24.35 -73.21 9.89
N LYS A 609 -25.20 -73.55 8.91
CA LYS A 609 -24.80 -74.17 7.64
C LYS A 609 -24.56 -73.12 6.57
N LEU A 610 -23.35 -73.10 6.02
CA LEU A 610 -22.93 -72.15 4.97
C LEU A 610 -23.90 -72.14 3.79
N VAL A 611 -24.34 -70.95 3.41
CA VAL A 611 -25.06 -70.64 2.16
C VAL A 611 -24.06 -70.04 1.19
N GLU A 612 -24.10 -70.47 -0.08
CA GLU A 612 -23.34 -69.87 -1.18
C GLU A 612 -24.24 -69.66 -2.40
N PHE A 613 -24.06 -68.54 -3.10
CA PHE A 613 -24.76 -68.18 -4.33
C PHE A 613 -23.81 -67.48 -5.30
N LYS A 614 -24.20 -67.39 -6.59
CA LYS A 614 -23.38 -66.78 -7.64
C LYS A 614 -23.96 -65.46 -8.13
N ILE A 615 -23.08 -64.55 -8.53
CA ILE A 615 -23.39 -63.22 -9.05
C ILE A 615 -22.61 -63.05 -10.34
N ASP A 616 -23.30 -62.66 -11.42
CA ASP A 616 -22.73 -62.49 -12.76
C ASP A 616 -22.94 -61.03 -13.19
N ALA A 617 -21.86 -60.24 -13.14
CA ALA A 617 -21.87 -58.81 -13.49
C ALA A 617 -21.22 -58.54 -14.86
N SER A 618 -20.93 -59.58 -15.65
CA SER A 618 -20.17 -59.50 -16.91
C SER A 618 -20.75 -58.56 -17.96
N GLU A 619 -22.07 -58.36 -17.96
CA GLU A 619 -22.79 -57.44 -18.86
C GLU A 619 -23.04 -56.04 -18.27
N ALA A 620 -22.66 -55.78 -17.00
CA ALA A 620 -23.09 -54.58 -16.26
C ALA A 620 -22.23 -53.31 -16.45
N GLY A 621 -21.11 -53.40 -17.18
CA GLY A 621 -20.18 -52.29 -17.34
C GLY A 621 -19.27 -52.09 -16.12
N GLN A 622 -18.58 -50.93 -16.03
CA GLN A 622 -17.65 -50.69 -14.94
C GLN A 622 -18.39 -50.26 -13.67
N GLY A 623 -18.11 -50.92 -12.53
CA GLY A 623 -18.72 -50.54 -11.27
C GLY A 623 -18.27 -51.34 -10.04
N ASN A 624 -18.70 -50.84 -8.88
CA ASN A 624 -18.51 -51.49 -7.58
C ASN A 624 -19.78 -52.22 -7.15
N LEU A 625 -19.64 -53.47 -6.72
CA LEU A 625 -20.71 -54.30 -6.17
C LEU A 625 -20.67 -54.27 -4.63
N GLU A 626 -21.79 -53.97 -3.99
CA GLU A 626 -21.94 -53.98 -2.54
C GLU A 626 -23.02 -54.99 -2.12
N ILE A 627 -22.73 -55.83 -1.12
CA ILE A 627 -23.69 -56.77 -0.53
C ILE A 627 -23.95 -56.34 0.91
N GLU A 628 -25.20 -56.46 1.38
CA GLU A 628 -25.57 -56.20 2.77
C GLU A 628 -26.45 -57.34 3.30
N LEU A 629 -25.95 -58.08 4.29
CA LEU A 629 -26.67 -59.14 4.99
C LEU A 629 -27.24 -58.58 6.29
N ASN A 630 -28.56 -58.68 6.48
CA ASN A 630 -29.27 -58.32 7.71
C ASN A 630 -29.02 -56.88 8.26
N GLY A 631 -28.52 -55.94 7.43
CA GLY A 631 -28.13 -54.58 7.85
C GLY A 631 -26.63 -54.30 7.87
N LYS A 632 -25.77 -55.30 7.59
CA LYS A 632 -24.31 -55.19 7.65
C LYS A 632 -23.65 -55.56 6.33
N ARG A 633 -22.53 -54.90 6.00
CA ARG A 633 -21.82 -55.07 4.72
C ARG A 633 -20.82 -56.24 4.72
N ASP A 634 -20.22 -56.52 5.87
CA ASP A 634 -19.04 -57.40 5.97
C ASP A 634 -19.35 -58.85 6.40
N ASP A 635 -20.60 -59.17 6.73
CA ASP A 635 -21.03 -60.53 7.14
C ASP A 635 -21.10 -61.54 5.95
N CYS A 636 -20.73 -61.12 4.72
CA CYS A 636 -20.69 -61.93 3.49
C CYS A 636 -19.26 -62.07 2.94
N ASN A 637 -18.76 -63.30 2.82
CA ASN A 637 -17.48 -63.59 2.16
C ASN A 637 -17.65 -63.67 0.64
N ILE A 638 -16.93 -62.82 -0.10
CA ILE A 638 -17.00 -62.70 -1.57
C ILE A 638 -15.72 -63.24 -2.20
N ARG A 639 -15.88 -64.12 -3.19
CA ARG A 639 -14.82 -64.79 -3.94
C ARG A 639 -14.98 -64.51 -5.44
N ASN A 640 -14.02 -63.82 -6.04
CA ASN A 640 -13.96 -63.59 -7.48
C ASN A 640 -13.69 -64.93 -8.21
N LEU A 641 -14.44 -65.20 -9.28
CA LEU A 641 -14.33 -66.41 -10.11
C LEU A 641 -13.79 -66.12 -11.53
N GLY A 642 -13.39 -64.88 -11.81
CA GLY A 642 -12.99 -64.41 -13.13
C GLY A 642 -14.15 -63.82 -13.94
N ASN A 643 -13.83 -63.07 -15.00
CA ASN A 643 -14.79 -62.49 -15.96
C ASN A 643 -15.97 -61.72 -15.32
N GLN A 644 -15.73 -61.02 -14.20
CA GLN A 644 -16.75 -60.30 -13.43
C GLN A 644 -17.87 -61.19 -12.85
N ILE A 645 -17.58 -62.47 -12.65
CA ILE A 645 -18.43 -63.44 -11.96
C ILE A 645 -17.86 -63.66 -10.55
N PHE A 646 -18.75 -63.70 -9.55
CA PHE A 646 -18.41 -63.83 -8.14
C PHE A 646 -19.24 -64.94 -7.47
N ALA A 647 -18.70 -65.57 -6.44
CA ALA A 647 -19.44 -66.34 -5.46
C ALA A 647 -19.52 -65.55 -4.15
N ALA A 648 -20.72 -65.41 -3.60
CA ALA A 648 -20.94 -64.81 -2.29
C ALA A 648 -21.45 -65.89 -1.33
N SER A 649 -20.89 -65.91 -0.11
CA SER A 649 -21.19 -66.94 0.88
C SER A 649 -21.27 -66.39 2.29
N PHE A 650 -22.18 -66.92 3.11
CA PHE A 650 -22.38 -66.50 4.51
C PHE A 650 -22.91 -67.65 5.35
N LYS A 651 -22.78 -67.55 6.69
CA LYS A 651 -23.43 -68.47 7.62
C LYS A 651 -24.71 -67.82 8.14
N PRO A 652 -25.90 -68.43 7.94
CA PRO A 652 -27.15 -67.92 8.50
C PRO A 652 -27.10 -67.84 10.03
N ALA A 653 -27.41 -66.67 10.57
CA ALA A 653 -27.60 -66.51 12.00
C ALA A 653 -28.85 -67.27 12.47
N ASN A 654 -28.97 -67.55 13.77
CA ASN A 654 -30.17 -68.15 14.39
C ASN A 654 -31.34 -67.13 14.47
N GLN A 655 -31.78 -66.65 13.31
CA GLN A 655 -32.88 -65.73 13.08
C GLN A 655 -33.86 -66.34 12.07
N PRO A 656 -35.17 -66.05 12.13
CA PRO A 656 -36.16 -66.73 11.26
C PRO A 656 -36.01 -66.39 9.77
N ILE A 657 -35.56 -65.16 9.45
CA ILE A 657 -35.39 -64.66 8.08
C ILE A 657 -34.03 -63.97 7.95
N GLN A 658 -33.21 -64.42 7.01
CA GLN A 658 -32.05 -63.68 6.53
C GLN A 658 -32.47 -62.75 5.39
N LYS A 659 -32.00 -61.50 5.38
CA LYS A 659 -32.22 -60.52 4.30
C LYS A 659 -30.90 -60.26 3.59
N VAL A 660 -30.85 -60.50 2.28
CA VAL A 660 -29.69 -60.16 1.43
C VAL A 660 -30.11 -58.99 0.54
N LYS A 661 -29.52 -57.81 0.74
CA LYS A 661 -29.53 -56.74 -0.27
C LYS A 661 -28.25 -56.85 -1.10
N MET A 662 -28.35 -56.42 -2.34
CA MET A 662 -27.20 -56.13 -3.20
C MET A 662 -27.42 -54.84 -3.98
N PHE A 663 -26.33 -54.10 -4.19
CA PHE A 663 -26.27 -52.86 -4.94
C PHE A 663 -25.11 -52.91 -5.95
N PHE A 664 -25.25 -52.21 -7.06
CA PHE A 664 -24.18 -51.97 -8.03
C PHE A 664 -24.11 -50.48 -8.32
N ASN A 665 -22.96 -49.85 -8.09
CA ASN A 665 -22.79 -48.39 -8.15
C ASN A 665 -23.82 -47.60 -7.32
N LYS A 666 -24.22 -48.15 -6.16
CA LYS A 666 -25.29 -47.66 -5.25
C LYS A 666 -26.73 -47.83 -5.76
N GLU A 667 -26.95 -48.30 -6.98
CA GLU A 667 -28.29 -48.68 -7.45
C GLU A 667 -28.67 -50.10 -6.99
N HIS A 668 -29.95 -50.37 -6.78
CA HIS A 668 -30.42 -51.72 -6.45
C HIS A 668 -30.24 -52.65 -7.65
N VAL A 669 -29.63 -53.82 -7.42
CA VAL A 669 -29.62 -54.91 -8.42
C VAL A 669 -31.00 -55.57 -8.48
N GLU A 670 -31.42 -56.01 -9.66
CA GLU A 670 -32.73 -56.64 -9.87
C GLU A 670 -32.95 -57.85 -8.94
N GLY A 671 -34.11 -57.91 -8.27
CA GLY A 671 -34.44 -58.91 -7.25
C GLY A 671 -33.98 -58.59 -5.81
N SER A 672 -33.11 -57.60 -5.62
CA SER A 672 -32.71 -57.09 -4.29
C SER A 672 -33.87 -56.34 -3.61
N PRO A 673 -34.25 -56.64 -2.34
CA PRO A 673 -33.67 -57.62 -1.42
C PRO A 673 -34.31 -59.01 -1.47
N TRP A 674 -33.46 -60.05 -1.46
CA TRP A 674 -33.87 -61.43 -1.23
C TRP A 674 -34.12 -61.69 0.26
N LYS A 675 -35.05 -62.62 0.55
CA LYS A 675 -35.38 -63.12 1.89
C LYS A 675 -35.22 -64.64 1.91
N ILE A 676 -34.61 -65.17 2.96
CA ILE A 676 -34.27 -66.59 3.07
C ILE A 676 -34.70 -67.08 4.46
N GLU A 677 -35.58 -68.07 4.52
CA GLU A 677 -36.21 -68.52 5.78
C GLU A 677 -35.43 -69.67 6.44
N THR A 678 -35.55 -69.81 7.76
CA THR A 678 -34.70 -70.71 8.58
C THR A 678 -35.53 -71.73 9.37
N ILE A 679 -35.37 -73.03 9.09
CA ILE A 679 -36.29 -74.10 9.52
C ILE A 679 -35.69 -75.00 10.62
N LYS A 680 -36.52 -75.49 11.57
CA LYS A 680 -36.17 -76.45 12.65
C LYS A 680 -37.02 -77.75 12.58
N PRO A 681 -36.45 -78.96 12.76
CA PRO A 681 -37.15 -80.21 12.45
C PRO A 681 -38.35 -80.56 13.35
N ASP A 682 -38.26 -80.33 14.66
CA ASP A 682 -39.14 -80.94 15.67
C ASP A 682 -40.57 -80.32 15.76
N SER A 683 -41.01 -79.66 14.70
CA SER A 683 -42.15 -78.75 14.69
C SER A 683 -43.44 -79.32 14.05
N PHE A 684 -43.46 -80.59 13.64
CA PHE A 684 -44.57 -81.23 12.92
C PHE A 684 -45.00 -82.59 13.52
N THR A 685 -46.32 -82.83 13.61
CA THR A 685 -46.93 -84.04 14.19
C THR A 685 -48.20 -84.47 13.45
N VAL A 686 -48.58 -85.76 13.53
CA VAL A 686 -49.83 -86.29 12.98
C VAL A 686 -50.88 -86.40 14.09
N GLN A 687 -52.13 -86.02 13.79
CA GLN A 687 -53.28 -86.22 14.68
C GLN A 687 -54.00 -87.54 14.35
N GLU A 688 -54.44 -88.30 15.36
CA GLU A 688 -55.08 -89.59 15.14
C GLU A 688 -56.36 -89.49 14.29
N ALA A 689 -56.56 -90.48 13.42
CA ALA A 689 -57.80 -90.64 12.67
C ALA A 689 -58.96 -90.86 13.66
N SER A 690 -59.96 -89.99 13.63
CA SER A 690 -61.06 -90.03 14.60
C SER A 690 -61.79 -91.38 14.59
N ASN A 691 -62.32 -91.82 15.74
CA ASN A 691 -63.13 -93.05 15.92
C ASN A 691 -64.50 -93.05 15.19
N LYS A 692 -64.63 -92.23 14.15
CA LYS A 692 -65.85 -92.02 13.34
C LYS A 692 -65.93 -93.12 12.29
N LEU A 693 -67.06 -93.81 12.21
CA LEU A 693 -67.30 -94.86 11.22
C LEU A 693 -67.49 -94.24 9.83
N ILE A 694 -66.70 -94.71 8.86
CA ILE A 694 -66.64 -94.18 7.49
C ILE A 694 -67.54 -95.03 6.60
N HIS A 695 -68.32 -94.43 5.70
CA HIS A 695 -69.10 -95.19 4.73
C HIS A 695 -68.18 -95.76 3.63
N VAL A 696 -68.46 -96.95 3.10
CA VAL A 696 -67.57 -97.68 2.16
C VAL A 696 -67.17 -96.90 0.88
N ASN A 697 -67.92 -95.86 0.53
CA ASN A 697 -67.66 -94.95 -0.60
C ASN A 697 -67.43 -93.48 -0.15
N GLU A 698 -67.02 -93.25 1.10
CA GLU A 698 -66.62 -91.93 1.62
C GLU A 698 -65.14 -91.94 2.02
N PRO A 699 -64.38 -90.87 1.74
CA PRO A 699 -62.95 -90.87 1.95
C PRO A 699 -62.57 -90.67 3.42
N ALA A 700 -61.39 -91.17 3.79
CA ALA A 700 -60.81 -91.08 5.11
C ALA A 700 -59.92 -89.83 5.25
N THR A 701 -60.06 -89.08 6.33
CA THR A 701 -59.31 -87.83 6.56
C THR A 701 -58.37 -87.91 7.75
N CYS A 702 -57.20 -87.27 7.62
CA CYS A 702 -56.28 -87.04 8.74
C CYS A 702 -55.66 -85.63 8.66
N THR A 703 -55.23 -85.13 9.81
CA THR A 703 -54.78 -83.74 10.00
C THR A 703 -53.36 -83.70 10.52
N PHE A 704 -52.56 -82.77 9.99
CA PHE A 704 -51.18 -82.54 10.40
C PHE A 704 -51.11 -81.25 11.23
N LEU A 705 -50.37 -81.27 12.33
CA LEU A 705 -50.23 -80.15 13.25
C LEU A 705 -48.78 -79.65 13.26
N GLY A 706 -48.61 -78.37 12.90
CA GLY A 706 -47.33 -77.65 12.87
C GLY A 706 -47.52 -76.13 12.68
N PRO A 707 -46.43 -75.35 12.65
CA PRO A 707 -46.48 -73.89 12.55
C PRO A 707 -47.06 -73.40 11.22
N LYS A 708 -48.08 -72.53 11.29
CA LYS A 708 -48.89 -72.08 10.12
C LYS A 708 -48.13 -71.42 8.97
N SER A 709 -46.89 -70.99 9.15
CA SER A 709 -46.12 -70.28 8.12
C SER A 709 -45.53 -71.20 7.05
N HIS A 710 -45.27 -72.49 7.36
CA HIS A 710 -44.65 -73.42 6.43
C HIS A 710 -45.33 -74.79 6.51
N LEU A 711 -46.10 -75.15 5.47
CA LEU A 711 -46.68 -76.49 5.35
C LEU A 711 -45.61 -77.46 4.82
N PRO A 712 -45.45 -78.65 5.45
CA PRO A 712 -44.45 -79.63 5.03
C PRO A 712 -44.87 -80.37 3.75
N ASP A 713 -43.90 -80.72 2.91
CA ASP A 713 -44.05 -81.67 1.81
C ASP A 713 -44.00 -83.10 2.38
N VAL A 714 -45.16 -83.75 2.53
CA VAL A 714 -45.31 -85.03 3.25
C VAL A 714 -45.33 -86.21 2.29
N ASP A 715 -44.52 -87.22 2.62
CA ASP A 715 -44.41 -88.48 1.90
C ASP A 715 -45.33 -89.54 2.55
N ILE A 716 -46.34 -90.01 1.82
CA ILE A 716 -47.29 -91.04 2.29
C ILE A 716 -46.92 -92.42 1.76
N LYS A 717 -47.03 -93.44 2.62
CA LYS A 717 -46.95 -94.85 2.23
C LYS A 717 -48.13 -95.65 2.78
N VAL A 718 -48.94 -96.22 1.91
CA VAL A 718 -50.10 -97.06 2.27
C VAL A 718 -49.67 -98.53 2.28
N HIS A 719 -50.05 -99.28 3.33
CA HIS A 719 -49.55 -100.64 3.58
C HIS A 719 -50.60 -101.73 3.41
N SER A 720 -51.88 -101.42 3.67
CA SER A 720 -53.03 -102.30 3.43
C SER A 720 -54.30 -101.47 3.37
N THR A 721 -55.44 -102.08 3.04
CA THR A 721 -56.72 -101.42 2.69
C THR A 721 -57.20 -100.38 3.71
N TYR A 722 -56.77 -100.45 4.97
CA TYR A 722 -57.16 -99.53 6.04
C TYR A 722 -55.97 -99.02 6.88
N LYS A 723 -54.74 -98.93 6.35
CA LYS A 723 -53.53 -98.51 7.11
C LYS A 723 -52.51 -97.68 6.30
N ALA A 724 -52.10 -96.52 6.82
CA ALA A 724 -51.16 -95.58 6.16
C ALA A 724 -50.07 -94.99 7.09
N GLU A 725 -48.92 -94.61 6.51
CA GLU A 725 -47.72 -94.08 7.17
C GLU A 725 -47.23 -92.76 6.53
N PHE A 726 -46.57 -91.87 7.30
CA PHE A 726 -46.26 -90.47 6.93
C PHE A 726 -44.84 -90.01 7.33
N ASN A 727 -44.12 -89.33 6.42
CA ASN A 727 -42.75 -88.82 6.62
C ASN A 727 -42.59 -87.40 6.03
N PHE A 728 -41.53 -86.67 6.40
CA PHE A 728 -41.12 -85.38 5.80
C PHE A 728 -39.61 -85.37 5.52
N GLN A 729 -39.21 -85.15 4.27
CA GLN A 729 -37.79 -85.11 3.84
C GLN A 729 -36.94 -86.29 4.37
N GLY A 730 -37.51 -87.50 4.37
CA GLY A 730 -36.87 -88.72 4.88
C GLY A 730 -36.91 -88.92 6.40
N ILE A 731 -37.53 -88.02 7.17
CA ILE A 731 -37.71 -88.15 8.62
C ILE A 731 -39.15 -88.57 8.93
N LYS A 732 -39.34 -89.62 9.73
CA LYS A 732 -40.67 -90.13 10.07
C LYS A 732 -41.42 -89.21 11.03
N LEU A 733 -42.69 -88.93 10.75
CA LEU A 733 -43.52 -88.06 11.59
C LEU A 733 -44.05 -88.76 12.84
N LYS A 734 -44.20 -88.00 13.92
CA LYS A 734 -44.74 -88.45 15.20
C LYS A 734 -46.22 -88.88 15.06
N ASN A 735 -46.60 -89.99 15.70
CA ASN A 735 -47.93 -90.63 15.66
C ASN A 735 -48.31 -91.31 14.32
N SER A 736 -47.35 -91.97 13.66
CA SER A 736 -47.57 -92.72 12.41
C SER A 736 -47.09 -94.18 12.55
N PRO A 737 -47.83 -95.22 12.08
CA PRO A 737 -48.98 -95.21 11.15
C PRO A 737 -50.38 -95.10 11.81
N GLN A 738 -51.41 -94.90 10.98
CA GLN A 738 -52.84 -94.75 11.34
C GLN A 738 -53.72 -95.88 10.77
N ILE A 739 -54.91 -96.12 11.34
CA ILE A 739 -55.86 -97.22 10.98
C ILE A 739 -57.32 -96.70 10.95
N PHE A 740 -58.17 -97.21 10.06
CA PHE A 740 -59.56 -96.74 9.83
C PHE A 740 -60.65 -97.83 9.98
N LYS A 741 -61.93 -97.44 10.16
CA LYS A 741 -63.11 -98.34 10.35
C LYS A 741 -64.27 -97.97 9.40
N VAL A 742 -64.95 -98.96 8.80
CA VAL A 742 -65.83 -98.76 7.62
C VAL A 742 -67.16 -99.55 7.68
N TYR A 743 -68.25 -99.01 7.10
CA TYR A 743 -69.59 -99.62 7.01
C TYR A 743 -70.30 -99.41 5.65
N ASN A 744 -71.29 -100.25 5.32
CA ASN A 744 -72.06 -100.25 4.06
C ASN A 744 -73.56 -100.62 4.24
N PRO A 745 -74.49 -99.64 4.30
CA PRO A 745 -75.93 -99.90 4.38
C PRO A 745 -76.54 -100.61 3.16
N SER A 746 -75.87 -100.61 2.01
CA SER A 746 -76.38 -101.22 0.78
C SER A 746 -76.29 -102.75 0.78
N ALA A 747 -75.69 -103.35 1.81
CA ALA A 747 -75.60 -104.78 2.03
C ALA A 747 -76.66 -105.32 3.03
N ILE A 748 -77.64 -104.48 3.40
CA ILE A 748 -78.76 -104.83 4.28
C ILE A 748 -79.91 -105.40 3.43
N ILE A 749 -80.53 -106.50 3.88
CA ILE A 749 -81.54 -107.26 3.13
C ILE A 749 -82.84 -107.34 3.95
N LEU A 750 -83.98 -107.37 3.26
CA LEU A 750 -85.34 -107.40 3.80
C LEU A 750 -86.08 -108.64 3.32
N SER A 751 -86.93 -109.24 4.16
CA SER A 751 -87.91 -110.23 3.70
C SER A 751 -89.07 -109.56 2.93
N GLU A 752 -89.80 -110.33 2.13
CA GLU A 752 -91.05 -109.83 1.54
C GLU A 752 -92.07 -109.45 2.64
N ILE A 753 -92.91 -108.48 2.30
CA ILE A 753 -93.96 -107.91 3.16
C ILE A 753 -95.31 -108.15 2.45
N PRO A 754 -96.37 -108.59 3.15
CA PRO A 754 -97.69 -108.74 2.56
C PRO A 754 -98.21 -107.45 1.91
N LYS A 755 -98.69 -107.57 0.66
CA LYS A 755 -99.15 -106.43 -0.16
C LYS A 755 -100.58 -106.00 0.15
N LEU A 756 -101.40 -106.91 0.67
CA LEU A 756 -102.82 -106.74 1.04
C LEU A 756 -103.12 -107.58 2.29
N SER A 757 -103.87 -107.01 3.23
CA SER A 757 -104.39 -107.66 4.45
C SER A 757 -105.60 -106.88 5.00
N ALA A 758 -106.20 -107.33 6.10
CA ALA A 758 -107.34 -106.66 6.74
C ALA A 758 -106.90 -105.70 7.86
N VAL A 759 -107.64 -104.61 8.03
CA VAL A 759 -107.46 -103.67 9.15
C VAL A 759 -107.77 -104.40 10.46
N GLY A 760 -106.83 -104.37 11.41
CA GLY A 760 -106.88 -105.12 12.68
C GLY A 760 -106.00 -106.38 12.73
N ASN A 761 -105.50 -106.89 11.60
CA ASN A 761 -104.57 -108.01 11.58
C ASN A 761 -103.15 -107.61 12.01
N LYS A 762 -102.36 -108.58 12.50
CA LYS A 762 -100.94 -108.37 12.85
C LYS A 762 -100.05 -108.85 11.71
N GLU A 763 -99.21 -107.95 11.20
CA GLU A 763 -98.27 -108.19 10.10
C GLU A 763 -96.83 -108.20 10.63
N GLU A 764 -95.96 -109.06 10.06
CA GLU A 764 -94.54 -109.17 10.45
C GLU A 764 -93.60 -109.32 9.25
N PHE A 765 -92.34 -108.88 9.39
CA PHE A 765 -91.24 -109.06 8.41
C PHE A 765 -89.86 -109.03 9.10
N THR A 766 -88.78 -109.37 8.38
CA THR A 766 -87.41 -109.42 8.94
C THR A 766 -86.36 -108.63 8.15
N ILE A 767 -85.23 -108.32 8.80
CA ILE A 767 -84.13 -107.48 8.29
C ILE A 767 -82.77 -108.09 8.66
N ASP A 768 -81.92 -108.38 7.68
CA ASP A 768 -80.55 -108.91 7.83
C ASP A 768 -79.51 -107.80 7.59
N VAL A 769 -78.57 -107.62 8.54
CA VAL A 769 -77.48 -106.63 8.50
C VAL A 769 -76.09 -107.25 8.51
N SER A 770 -75.96 -108.57 8.32
CA SER A 770 -74.72 -109.35 8.52
C SER A 770 -73.51 -108.88 7.70
N LYS A 771 -73.73 -108.18 6.58
CA LYS A 771 -72.69 -107.67 5.68
C LYS A 771 -72.55 -106.14 5.70
N SER A 772 -73.24 -105.43 6.60
CA SER A 772 -73.25 -103.96 6.59
C SER A 772 -72.09 -103.29 7.34
N GLY A 773 -71.24 -104.04 8.04
CA GLY A 773 -70.22 -103.47 8.93
C GLY A 773 -70.81 -102.74 10.14
N ASP A 774 -69.96 -101.98 10.84
CA ASP A 774 -70.31 -101.33 12.11
C ASP A 774 -71.46 -100.31 11.98
N GLY A 775 -72.50 -100.45 12.82
CA GLY A 775 -73.55 -99.43 12.88
C GLY A 775 -74.78 -99.74 13.71
N LYS A 776 -75.81 -98.89 13.56
CA LYS A 776 -77.09 -98.95 14.27
C LYS A 776 -78.28 -98.81 13.31
N LEU A 777 -79.24 -99.72 13.41
CA LEU A 777 -80.49 -99.72 12.64
C LEU A 777 -81.61 -98.96 13.40
N LYS A 778 -82.47 -98.23 12.68
CA LYS A 778 -83.66 -97.53 13.19
C LYS A 778 -84.82 -97.71 12.19
N ILE A 779 -86.03 -97.88 12.72
CA ILE A 779 -87.23 -98.32 11.98
C ILE A 779 -88.41 -97.44 12.42
N LYS A 780 -89.23 -96.98 11.46
CA LYS A 780 -90.51 -96.29 11.71
C LYS A 780 -91.56 -96.73 10.69
N LEU A 781 -92.82 -96.79 11.11
CA LEU A 781 -93.97 -97.05 10.22
C LEU A 781 -94.87 -95.82 10.16
N ASN A 782 -95.31 -95.43 8.96
CA ASN A 782 -95.99 -94.15 8.71
C ASN A 782 -95.32 -92.99 9.46
N LYS A 783 -94.00 -92.83 9.25
CA LYS A 783 -93.14 -91.81 9.90
C LYS A 783 -93.06 -91.84 11.43
N GLY A 784 -93.70 -92.82 12.07
CA GLY A 784 -93.79 -93.01 13.53
C GLY A 784 -95.21 -92.96 14.08
N GLU A 785 -96.24 -92.70 13.26
CA GLU A 785 -97.64 -92.69 13.70
C GLU A 785 -98.21 -94.09 13.98
N LEU A 786 -97.61 -95.13 13.39
CA LEU A 786 -98.02 -96.52 13.57
C LEU A 786 -97.01 -97.27 14.45
N GLU A 787 -97.47 -97.67 15.64
CA GLU A 787 -96.65 -98.41 16.61
C GLU A 787 -96.16 -99.75 16.05
N ASN A 788 -94.86 -100.00 16.17
CA ASN A 788 -94.21 -101.23 15.74
C ASN A 788 -93.39 -101.86 16.89
N LYS A 789 -93.41 -103.19 16.97
CA LYS A 789 -92.58 -103.97 17.92
C LYS A 789 -91.46 -104.66 17.15
N VAL A 790 -90.23 -104.32 17.50
CA VAL A 790 -88.99 -104.94 16.97
C VAL A 790 -88.54 -106.06 17.93
N THR A 791 -88.04 -107.15 17.38
CA THR A 791 -87.44 -108.28 18.10
C THR A 791 -86.09 -108.64 17.49
N THR A 792 -85.12 -109.04 18.32
CA THR A 792 -83.82 -109.55 17.84
C THR A 792 -83.93 -111.05 17.65
N ILE A 793 -83.59 -111.55 16.46
CA ILE A 793 -83.58 -112.99 16.13
C ILE A 793 -82.14 -113.53 16.24
N SER A 794 -81.15 -112.74 15.81
CA SER A 794 -79.72 -112.98 16.04
C SER A 794 -78.95 -111.66 16.06
N ASN A 795 -77.64 -111.70 16.33
CA ASN A 795 -76.76 -110.51 16.31
C ASN A 795 -76.79 -109.72 14.98
N SER A 796 -77.31 -110.29 13.90
CA SER A 796 -77.41 -109.64 12.60
C SER A 796 -78.76 -109.80 11.90
N LEU A 797 -79.78 -110.33 12.58
CA LEU A 797 -81.12 -110.54 12.02
C LEU A 797 -82.20 -110.08 13.01
N TYR A 798 -83.10 -109.22 12.55
CA TYR A 798 -84.15 -108.58 13.36
C TYR A 798 -85.53 -108.83 12.76
N GLY A 799 -86.55 -109.02 13.60
CA GLY A 799 -87.96 -109.09 13.23
C GLY A 799 -88.70 -107.81 13.60
N VAL A 800 -89.74 -107.48 12.84
CA VAL A 800 -90.56 -106.27 13.01
C VAL A 800 -92.03 -106.66 12.86
N SER A 801 -92.90 -106.21 13.77
CA SER A 801 -94.33 -106.50 13.74
C SER A 801 -95.21 -105.29 14.07
N PHE A 802 -96.40 -105.20 13.47
CA PHE A 802 -97.34 -104.09 13.65
C PHE A 802 -98.81 -104.51 13.36
N VAL A 803 -99.77 -103.62 13.64
CA VAL A 803 -101.21 -103.83 13.40
C VAL A 803 -101.82 -102.59 12.73
N PRO A 804 -102.31 -102.64 11.47
CA PRO A 804 -102.97 -101.50 10.83
C PRO A 804 -104.30 -101.17 11.53
N LYS A 805 -104.43 -99.98 12.11
CA LYS A 805 -105.63 -99.54 12.86
C LYS A 805 -106.68 -98.78 12.03
N LYS A 806 -106.37 -98.43 10.77
CA LYS A 806 -107.27 -97.74 9.81
C LYS A 806 -106.97 -98.19 8.36
N PRO A 807 -107.93 -98.10 7.41
CA PRO A 807 -107.66 -98.33 5.99
C PRO A 807 -106.75 -97.25 5.41
N GLY A 808 -105.73 -97.65 4.66
CA GLY A 808 -104.77 -96.75 4.01
C GLY A 808 -103.41 -97.45 3.79
N PRO A 809 -102.50 -96.86 3.00
CA PRO A 809 -101.17 -97.42 2.82
C PRO A 809 -100.35 -97.36 4.12
N VAL A 810 -99.43 -98.32 4.27
CA VAL A 810 -98.39 -98.28 5.30
C VAL A 810 -97.03 -98.13 4.61
N GLU A 811 -96.35 -97.01 4.88
CA GLU A 811 -94.98 -96.75 4.46
C GLU A 811 -94.00 -97.19 5.55
N ILE A 812 -92.93 -97.87 5.16
CA ILE A 812 -91.88 -98.32 6.08
C ILE A 812 -90.61 -97.49 5.85
N ASP A 813 -90.25 -96.68 6.85
CA ASP A 813 -89.04 -95.86 6.85
C ASP A 813 -87.92 -96.58 7.61
N LEU A 814 -86.88 -97.02 6.87
CA LEU A 814 -85.72 -97.75 7.41
C LEU A 814 -84.44 -96.92 7.26
N THR A 815 -83.66 -96.83 8.34
CA THR A 815 -82.38 -96.11 8.36
C THR A 815 -81.29 -96.89 9.08
N PHE A 816 -80.06 -96.86 8.57
CA PHE A 816 -78.88 -97.44 9.21
C PHE A 816 -77.78 -96.38 9.31
N ASN A 817 -77.20 -96.21 10.51
CA ASN A 817 -76.36 -95.04 10.85
C ASN A 817 -77.02 -93.71 10.43
N ASP A 818 -78.33 -93.62 10.68
CA ASP A 818 -79.22 -92.49 10.34
C ASP A 818 -79.32 -92.15 8.83
N ARG A 819 -78.84 -93.02 7.92
CA ARG A 819 -79.04 -92.91 6.47
C ARG A 819 -80.15 -93.84 5.97
N PRO A 820 -81.03 -93.39 5.06
CA PRO A 820 -82.13 -94.22 4.56
C PRO A 820 -81.62 -95.39 3.69
N ILE A 821 -82.25 -96.55 3.86
CA ILE A 821 -81.98 -97.74 3.04
C ILE A 821 -82.77 -97.62 1.72
N LYS A 822 -82.16 -97.97 0.58
CA LYS A 822 -82.81 -97.84 -0.74
C LYS A 822 -83.88 -98.91 -0.95
N GLY A 823 -85.14 -98.47 -0.94
CA GLY A 823 -86.30 -99.29 -1.33
C GLY A 823 -87.55 -98.87 -0.57
N LYS A 824 -88.30 -97.89 -1.10
CA LYS A 824 -89.54 -97.45 -0.46
C LYS A 824 -90.64 -98.47 -0.73
N LEU A 825 -90.85 -99.38 0.23
CA LEU A 825 -91.88 -100.39 0.20
C LEU A 825 -93.20 -99.78 0.71
N THR A 826 -94.19 -99.68 -0.19
CA THR A 826 -95.52 -99.17 0.10
C THR A 826 -96.56 -100.26 -0.22
N SER A 827 -97.12 -100.90 0.80
CA SER A 827 -98.29 -101.78 0.64
C SER A 827 -99.55 -100.92 0.58
N MET A 828 -100.43 -101.15 -0.41
CA MET A 828 -101.64 -100.37 -0.65
C MET A 828 -102.91 -101.19 -0.41
N PHE A 829 -103.87 -100.57 0.28
CA PHE A 829 -105.15 -101.14 0.67
C PHE A 829 -106.26 -100.25 0.06
N TYR A 830 -107.26 -100.83 -0.60
CA TYR A 830 -108.10 -100.12 -1.59
C TYR A 830 -109.62 -100.17 -1.33
N VAL A 831 -110.30 -99.05 -1.56
CA VAL A 831 -111.69 -98.98 -2.06
C VAL A 831 -111.84 -97.80 -3.04
N GLN A 832 -112.20 -98.10 -4.30
CA GLN A 832 -112.74 -97.24 -5.39
C GLN A 832 -112.09 -95.89 -5.81
N ASN A 833 -111.80 -95.79 -7.13
CA ASN A 833 -112.01 -94.66 -8.09
C ASN A 833 -111.42 -93.25 -7.83
N MET A 834 -110.95 -92.48 -8.83
CA MET A 834 -110.50 -92.72 -10.23
C MET A 834 -109.75 -91.47 -10.78
N PHE A 835 -108.86 -91.65 -11.77
CA PHE A 835 -108.17 -90.59 -12.58
C PHE A 835 -107.20 -89.64 -11.82
N ARG A 836 -106.13 -89.02 -12.38
CA ARG A 836 -105.50 -88.89 -13.74
C ARG A 836 -104.03 -88.39 -13.53
N GLN A 837 -103.04 -88.36 -14.46
CA GLN A 837 -102.92 -88.76 -15.88
C GLN A 837 -101.47 -89.27 -16.20
N GLY A 838 -100.71 -88.65 -17.12
CA GLY A 838 -99.31 -88.99 -17.53
C GLY A 838 -98.33 -87.80 -17.39
N CYS A 839 -97.09 -87.80 -17.90
CA CYS A 839 -96.37 -88.62 -18.91
C CYS A 839 -94.86 -88.74 -18.52
N VAL A 840 -94.13 -89.88 -18.66
CA VAL A 840 -93.54 -90.52 -19.88
C VAL A 840 -92.36 -89.69 -20.46
N VAL A 841 -91.07 -89.99 -20.18
CA VAL A 841 -90.16 -91.09 -20.67
C VAL A 841 -89.50 -90.75 -22.03
N ASN A 842 -88.22 -91.02 -22.36
CA ASN A 842 -87.14 -91.91 -21.81
C ASN A 842 -85.85 -91.07 -21.49
N GLU A 843 -84.53 -91.38 -21.55
CA GLU A 843 -83.51 -92.46 -21.80
C GLU A 843 -82.12 -91.86 -21.33
N LEU A 844 -80.88 -92.42 -21.24
CA LEU A 844 -80.11 -93.71 -21.18
C LEU A 844 -78.68 -93.30 -20.59
N THR A 845 -77.58 -94.02 -20.33
CA THR A 845 -77.04 -95.42 -20.45
C THR A 845 -76.08 -95.69 -19.23
N LEU A 846 -74.93 -96.40 -19.37
CA LEU A 846 -73.99 -96.78 -18.28
C LEU A 846 -72.53 -97.04 -18.72
N GLN A 847 -71.57 -96.94 -17.80
CA GLN A 847 -70.21 -97.52 -17.86
C GLN A 847 -69.71 -97.96 -16.46
N LEU A 848 -68.91 -99.04 -16.40
CA LEU A 848 -68.33 -99.68 -15.20
C LEU A 848 -67.05 -100.47 -15.60
N TRP A 849 -66.04 -100.77 -14.77
CA TRP A 849 -65.42 -100.10 -13.61
C TRP A 849 -64.14 -100.88 -13.21
N GLY A 850 -63.21 -100.27 -12.47
CA GLY A 850 -62.26 -100.99 -11.60
C GLY A 850 -60.78 -101.08 -12.04
N LEU A 851 -59.87 -100.79 -11.10
CA LEU A 851 -58.45 -101.11 -11.11
C LEU A 851 -57.96 -101.34 -9.66
N GLY A 852 -57.08 -102.32 -9.46
CA GLY A 852 -56.36 -102.50 -8.20
C GLY A 852 -55.04 -101.73 -8.18
N LEU A 853 -54.61 -101.27 -7.01
CA LEU A 853 -53.34 -100.52 -6.84
C LEU A 853 -52.31 -101.34 -6.06
N SER A 854 -51.05 -101.26 -6.47
CA SER A 854 -49.90 -101.81 -5.73
C SER A 854 -49.43 -100.82 -4.64
N PRO A 855 -48.40 -101.15 -3.84
CA PRO A 855 -47.89 -100.26 -2.78
C PRO A 855 -47.33 -98.93 -3.32
N SER A 856 -48.21 -97.94 -3.46
CA SER A 856 -47.88 -96.60 -3.95
C SER A 856 -47.29 -95.70 -2.87
N VAL A 857 -46.27 -94.92 -3.25
CA VAL A 857 -45.77 -93.77 -2.47
C VAL A 857 -46.26 -92.51 -3.15
N LEU A 858 -46.95 -91.63 -2.41
CA LEU A 858 -47.32 -90.30 -2.89
C LEU A 858 -46.48 -89.24 -2.18
N HIS A 859 -45.81 -88.41 -2.99
CA HIS A 859 -45.19 -87.16 -2.55
C HIS A 859 -46.18 -86.02 -2.77
N LEU A 860 -46.64 -85.38 -1.70
CA LEU A 860 -47.60 -84.27 -1.77
C LEU A 860 -46.99 -82.99 -1.19
N ARG A 861 -47.10 -81.87 -1.91
CA ARG A 861 -46.50 -80.59 -1.51
C ARG A 861 -47.48 -79.68 -0.76
N GLN A 862 -46.98 -79.02 0.28
CA GLN A 862 -47.70 -77.99 1.06
C GLN A 862 -49.14 -78.37 1.49
N VAL A 863 -49.39 -79.59 1.97
CA VAL A 863 -50.75 -80.04 2.29
C VAL A 863 -51.08 -79.88 3.78
N SER A 864 -52.20 -79.21 4.09
CA SER A 864 -52.68 -78.95 5.46
C SER A 864 -53.59 -80.06 6.02
N SER A 865 -54.30 -80.78 5.17
CA SER A 865 -55.16 -81.93 5.51
C SER A 865 -55.20 -82.90 4.34
N ILE A 866 -55.10 -84.19 4.60
CA ILE A 866 -55.07 -85.21 3.54
C ILE A 866 -56.33 -86.07 3.63
N THR A 867 -56.96 -86.25 2.46
CA THR A 867 -58.20 -87.02 2.23
C THR A 867 -57.84 -88.17 1.30
N LEU A 868 -58.03 -89.41 1.76
CA LEU A 868 -57.69 -90.67 1.09
C LEU A 868 -58.96 -91.42 0.66
#